data_AF-A0A7J4QBW4-F1
#
_entry.id   AF-A0A7J4QBW4-F1
#
_cell.length_a   1.000
_cell.length_b   1.000
_cell.length_c   1.000
_cell.angle_alpha   90.00
_cell.angle_beta   90.00
_cell.angle_gamma   90.00
#
_symmetry.space_group_name_H-M   'P 1'
#
loop_
_entity.id
_entity.type
_entity.pdbx_description
1 polymer ?
#
loop_
_entity_poly.entity_id
_entity_poly.type
_entity_poly.pdbx_seq_one_letter_code
_entity_poly.pdbx_strand_id
1 'polypeptide(L)'
;KVADAAGDALFSDITSAVNWCANNASLYNISVISISLGGGSYNSICDSSYTSLSAEIHTAWNNNVSVVVASGNSGFTTNMTSPACINKTISVSSTTKADAISSFSNRNSLTDLFAPGSSIVSTKYTGGTETRSGTSMAAPHVAGVVLLMQQYKESVEGRTLTVSEVNHTLATNGTAIDDSAGSGRTFIRVDAKKAVAAGDTLFPQIKNHNTTATTLFIYSNITFIANVTDVNREAVWIEGNWSGSRVNYTMTNQVGNQYNYSLHNTSFTTSQVFHWRIHANDTNNNENVTAWSTITILTGAPIITLSGPANLTNTKNSTTTFNFTAIEDTTNNFNCTFYLNSILNQTKTNIANNTLTEFRQNLTEGTHLWNIACTDSHNLIGNSSLRTFILDTTSPTFNAEGYSSLVELGDNQSYSINLTDTYLEYVNFSYIGANYTLTNSSSNFSRAFRTFQNGTNLFTIYARDTANNLNTTSGNFTVNDSITGPRILNTLYSSTLTQNTIQNVTVWVLNSLDLSSVFINPNGSNYSMANNTAYNFTFAFTAATCGSQSFKIFSNDTSNAGVTNTTSYTVTGCCGDSSCSSGESCSSCATDCGACSTSSSTTTGSAGGGGGGGGTTPTTKSLAPSAVVEAPKIVTEIFAAANPDSGIQITLTSENIPMSMVDISLNSAQENIEITIEALDARPAELESPEGVIYQYLEFSTVNLEDSAINSAVLEFYIPNTWFQENAVDEKTIHLLRFKDTWQELPTEYLRLENAKHYYTATTEGFSYFAITGEKKETTQTENITALEEQIESQKQTNAGKENTTLKYIVYGISLFLIILFLILFFIWFEKRKE
;
A
#
# COMPACT_ATOMS: atom_id res chain seq x y z
N LYS A 1 -6.12 23.93 -59.32
CA LYS A 1 -6.43 22.84 -60.28
C LYS A 1 -5.88 23.24 -61.64
N VAL A 2 -5.10 22.38 -62.30
CA VAL A 2 -4.44 22.70 -63.59
C VAL A 2 -4.83 21.77 -64.74
N ALA A 3 -5.51 20.66 -64.46
CA ALA A 3 -5.97 19.71 -65.45
C ALA A 3 -7.49 19.78 -65.62
N ASP A 4 -7.98 19.47 -66.80
CA ASP A 4 -9.40 19.39 -67.12
C ASP A 4 -10.04 18.08 -66.59
N ALA A 5 -11.25 17.75 -67.06
CA ALA A 5 -11.95 16.53 -66.63
C ALA A 5 -11.40 15.24 -67.27
N ALA A 6 -10.68 15.34 -68.41
CA ALA A 6 -10.01 14.22 -69.05
C ALA A 6 -8.63 13.94 -68.42
N GLY A 7 -8.11 14.90 -67.66
CA GLY A 7 -6.78 14.83 -67.04
C GLY A 7 -5.69 15.51 -67.86
N ASP A 8 -6.07 16.23 -68.92
CA ASP A 8 -5.16 16.99 -69.76
C ASP A 8 -4.88 18.36 -69.13
N ALA A 9 -3.63 18.82 -69.23
CA ALA A 9 -3.19 20.10 -68.71
C ALA A 9 -2.23 20.79 -69.69
N LEU A 10 -2.36 22.11 -69.85
CA LEU A 10 -1.40 22.88 -70.63
C LEU A 10 -0.15 23.14 -69.79
N PHE A 11 1.03 23.13 -70.42
CA PHE A 11 2.28 23.49 -69.74
C PHE A 11 2.24 24.92 -69.16
N SER A 12 1.48 25.84 -69.76
CA SER A 12 1.26 27.20 -69.23
C SER A 12 0.51 27.20 -67.90
N ASP A 13 -0.44 26.28 -67.72
CA ASP A 13 -1.23 26.17 -66.50
C ASP A 13 -0.39 25.54 -65.39
N ILE A 14 0.42 24.52 -65.73
CA ILE A 14 1.40 23.93 -64.82
C ILE A 14 2.41 25.00 -64.38
N THR A 15 2.95 25.79 -65.31
CA THR A 15 3.88 26.90 -65.01
C THR A 15 3.26 27.90 -64.04
N SER A 16 2.03 28.33 -64.32
CA SER A 16 1.31 29.28 -63.46
C SER A 16 1.04 28.72 -62.06
N ALA A 17 0.76 27.42 -61.94
CA ALA A 17 0.55 26.80 -60.63
C ALA A 17 1.84 26.63 -59.83
N VAL A 18 2.96 26.28 -60.47
CA VAL A 18 4.26 26.23 -59.78
C VAL A 18 4.64 27.62 -59.27
N ASN A 19 4.50 28.66 -60.11
CA ASN A 19 4.70 30.05 -59.70
C ASN A 19 3.80 30.43 -58.51
N TRP A 20 2.51 30.09 -58.57
CA TRP A 20 1.57 30.39 -57.49
C TRP A 20 1.98 29.71 -56.19
N CYS A 21 2.32 28.42 -56.21
CA CYS A 21 2.79 27.70 -55.03
C CYS A 21 4.07 28.31 -54.46
N ALA A 22 5.05 28.64 -55.32
CA ALA A 22 6.31 29.22 -54.89
C ALA A 22 6.11 30.60 -54.23
N ASN A 23 5.25 31.45 -54.80
CA ASN A 23 4.98 32.80 -54.29
C ASN A 23 4.08 32.82 -53.04
N ASN A 24 3.31 31.76 -52.80
CA ASN A 24 2.46 31.63 -51.62
C ASN A 24 3.03 30.66 -50.58
N ALA A 25 4.28 30.23 -50.74
CA ALA A 25 4.88 29.20 -49.89
C ALA A 25 4.88 29.59 -48.40
N SER A 26 5.29 30.81 -48.09
CA SER A 26 5.29 31.32 -46.70
C SER A 26 3.88 31.52 -46.13
N LEU A 27 2.89 31.84 -46.97
CA LEU A 27 1.52 32.12 -46.52
C LEU A 27 0.79 30.83 -46.10
N TYR A 28 0.98 29.74 -46.85
CA TYR A 28 0.29 28.47 -46.59
C TYR A 28 1.21 27.36 -46.07
N ASN A 29 2.46 27.70 -45.68
CA ASN A 29 3.49 26.75 -45.28
C ASN A 29 3.70 25.62 -46.31
N ILE A 30 3.82 25.98 -47.59
CA ILE A 30 4.00 25.01 -48.68
C ILE A 30 5.47 24.59 -48.71
N SER A 31 5.76 23.35 -48.33
CA SER A 31 7.12 22.79 -48.41
C SER A 31 7.36 21.90 -49.65
N VAL A 32 6.28 21.43 -50.30
CA VAL A 32 6.31 20.48 -51.42
C VAL A 32 5.27 20.81 -52.47
N ILE A 33 5.64 20.70 -53.75
CA ILE A 33 4.75 20.67 -54.90
C ILE A 33 4.82 19.27 -55.51
N SER A 34 3.69 18.55 -55.59
CA SER A 34 3.61 17.24 -56.24
C SER A 34 2.95 17.33 -57.61
N ILE A 35 3.67 16.94 -58.66
CA ILE A 35 3.23 17.00 -60.06
C ILE A 35 3.16 15.57 -60.61
N SER A 36 1.95 15.03 -60.65
CA SER A 36 1.66 13.68 -61.14
C SER A 36 1.22 13.67 -62.61
N LEU A 37 1.86 14.52 -63.42
CA LEU A 37 1.57 14.78 -64.83
C LEU A 37 2.88 14.84 -65.63
N GLY A 38 2.83 14.60 -66.93
CA GLY A 38 3.97 14.85 -67.79
C GLY A 38 3.72 14.57 -69.27
N GLY A 39 4.60 15.09 -70.11
CA GLY A 39 4.55 14.91 -71.57
C GLY A 39 5.93 14.91 -72.23
N GLY A 40 5.98 14.50 -73.49
CA GLY A 40 7.22 14.38 -74.26
C GLY A 40 8.11 13.21 -73.83
N SER A 41 9.32 13.13 -74.39
CA SER A 41 10.29 12.08 -74.09
C SER A 41 11.70 12.63 -74.18
N TYR A 42 12.43 12.58 -73.06
CA TYR A 42 13.73 13.24 -72.90
C TYR A 42 14.73 12.28 -72.25
N ASN A 43 15.95 12.23 -72.81
CA ASN A 43 17.06 11.44 -72.29
C ASN A 43 18.12 12.30 -71.56
N SER A 44 17.90 13.61 -71.47
CA SER A 44 18.77 14.61 -70.86
C SER A 44 17.93 15.74 -70.25
N ILE A 45 18.59 16.63 -69.50
CA ILE A 45 17.94 17.79 -68.87
C ILE A 45 17.23 18.62 -69.94
N CYS A 46 15.96 18.94 -69.69
CA CYS A 46 15.08 19.55 -70.70
C CYS A 46 14.76 21.04 -70.44
N ASP A 47 15.50 21.71 -69.56
CA ASP A 47 15.31 23.13 -69.18
C ASP A 47 15.18 24.07 -70.39
N SER A 48 16.03 23.89 -71.41
CA SER A 48 16.04 24.72 -72.62
C SER A 48 14.77 24.60 -73.46
N SER A 49 14.05 23.48 -73.36
CA SER A 49 12.78 23.25 -74.05
C SER A 49 11.58 23.82 -73.30
N TYR A 50 11.73 24.10 -71.99
CA TYR A 50 10.66 24.54 -71.10
C TYR A 50 11.15 25.68 -70.20
N THR A 51 11.73 26.73 -70.78
CA THR A 51 12.42 27.80 -70.06
C THR A 51 11.56 28.48 -68.99
N SER A 52 10.29 28.76 -69.29
CA SER A 52 9.36 29.37 -68.32
C SER A 52 9.08 28.43 -67.14
N LEU A 53 8.75 27.17 -67.39
CA LEU A 53 8.47 26.20 -66.32
C LEU A 53 9.72 25.91 -65.48
N SER A 54 10.89 25.79 -66.13
CA SER A 54 12.18 25.61 -65.46
C SER A 54 12.51 26.79 -64.56
N ALA A 55 12.28 28.03 -65.00
CA ALA A 55 12.46 29.21 -64.16
C ALA A 55 11.57 29.16 -62.90
N GLU A 56 10.30 28.77 -63.02
CA GLU A 56 9.41 28.66 -61.86
C GLU A 56 9.76 27.52 -60.91
N ILE A 57 10.22 26.37 -61.43
CA ILE A 57 10.76 25.28 -60.60
C ILE A 57 12.02 25.74 -59.85
N HIS A 58 12.88 26.52 -60.49
CA HIS A 58 14.05 27.10 -59.84
C HIS A 58 13.67 28.13 -58.77
N THR A 59 12.61 28.91 -58.98
CA THR A 59 12.04 29.81 -57.96
C THR A 59 11.52 29.01 -56.77
N ALA A 60 10.76 27.92 -57.00
CA ALA A 60 10.29 27.04 -55.93
C ALA A 60 11.46 26.47 -55.12
N TRP A 61 12.51 25.98 -55.78
CA TRP A 61 13.73 25.52 -55.11
C TRP A 61 14.38 26.60 -54.24
N ASN A 62 14.52 27.81 -54.78
CA ASN A 62 15.14 28.92 -54.04
C ASN A 62 14.28 29.38 -52.85
N ASN A 63 12.96 29.19 -52.92
CA ASN A 63 12.02 29.41 -51.81
C ASN A 63 11.93 28.21 -50.85
N ASN A 64 12.85 27.25 -50.96
CA ASN A 64 12.90 26.04 -50.15
C ASN A 64 11.70 25.10 -50.31
N VAL A 65 11.10 25.05 -51.50
CA VAL A 65 9.96 24.18 -51.83
C VAL A 65 10.44 23.06 -52.76
N SER A 66 10.33 21.80 -52.30
CA SER A 66 10.68 20.63 -53.11
C SER A 66 9.64 20.40 -54.21
N VAL A 67 10.08 20.13 -55.45
CA VAL A 67 9.18 19.84 -56.57
C VAL A 67 9.30 18.36 -56.95
N VAL A 68 8.31 17.55 -56.59
CA VAL A 68 8.29 16.09 -56.80
C VAL A 68 7.46 15.76 -58.03
N VAL A 69 8.03 15.06 -59.01
CA VAL A 69 7.43 14.87 -60.34
C VAL A 69 7.44 13.41 -60.78
N ALA A 70 6.33 12.93 -61.35
CA ALA A 70 6.24 11.60 -61.94
C ALA A 70 7.08 11.45 -63.23
N SER A 71 7.83 10.36 -63.38
CA SER A 71 8.73 10.15 -64.53
C SER A 71 8.04 9.74 -65.85
N GLY A 72 6.79 9.27 -65.76
CA GLY A 72 5.96 8.85 -66.90
C GLY A 72 5.76 7.33 -67.02
N ASN A 73 4.80 6.92 -67.86
CA ASN A 73 4.23 5.56 -67.85
C ASN A 73 4.43 4.78 -69.18
N SER A 74 5.50 5.06 -69.94
CA SER A 74 5.76 4.45 -71.25
C SER A 74 6.74 3.28 -71.22
N GLY A 75 7.24 2.90 -70.05
CA GLY A 75 8.20 1.80 -69.87
C GLY A 75 9.60 2.08 -70.40
N PHE A 76 9.95 3.36 -70.65
CA PHE A 76 11.27 3.71 -71.18
C PHE A 76 12.37 3.48 -70.14
N THR A 77 13.51 2.94 -70.59
CA THR A 77 14.71 2.72 -69.75
C THR A 77 15.79 3.79 -69.96
N THR A 78 15.61 4.66 -70.95
CA THR A 78 16.55 5.73 -71.33
C THR A 78 15.90 7.12 -71.34
N ASN A 79 14.59 7.21 -71.13
CA ASN A 79 13.84 8.46 -71.27
C ASN A 79 12.81 8.66 -70.14
N MET A 80 12.45 9.92 -69.89
CA MET A 80 11.36 10.35 -69.02
C MET A 80 10.61 11.55 -69.61
N THR A 81 9.50 11.94 -68.99
CA THR A 81 8.65 13.07 -69.43
C THR A 81 9.10 14.41 -68.83
N SER A 82 8.73 15.53 -69.45
CA SER A 82 8.70 16.85 -68.80
C SER A 82 7.46 16.96 -67.92
N PRO A 83 7.53 17.55 -66.69
CA PRO A 83 8.67 18.26 -66.13
C PRO A 83 9.70 17.42 -65.36
N ALA A 84 9.59 16.09 -65.31
CA ALA A 84 10.54 15.27 -64.54
C ALA A 84 11.98 15.35 -65.06
N CYS A 85 12.18 15.68 -66.34
CA CYS A 85 13.50 15.95 -66.91
C CYS A 85 14.07 17.35 -66.61
N ILE A 86 13.30 18.23 -65.95
CA ILE A 86 13.77 19.58 -65.61
C ILE A 86 14.70 19.48 -64.39
N ASN A 87 15.80 20.22 -64.43
CA ASN A 87 16.75 20.28 -63.33
C ASN A 87 16.05 20.74 -62.03
N LYS A 88 16.61 20.35 -60.87
CA LYS A 88 16.07 20.69 -59.54
C LYS A 88 14.68 20.12 -59.23
N THR A 89 14.13 19.24 -60.07
CA THR A 89 13.00 18.40 -59.69
C THR A 89 13.47 17.16 -58.93
N ILE A 90 12.56 16.52 -58.21
CA ILE A 90 12.71 15.18 -57.66
C ILE A 90 11.87 14.25 -58.52
N SER A 91 12.51 13.56 -59.46
CA SER A 91 11.88 12.68 -60.42
C SER A 91 11.62 11.28 -59.81
N VAL A 92 10.38 10.82 -59.90
CA VAL A 92 9.91 9.62 -59.20
C VAL A 92 9.41 8.56 -60.17
N SER A 93 10.04 7.39 -60.10
CA SER A 93 9.68 6.17 -60.80
C SER A 93 8.88 5.21 -59.90
N SER A 94 8.30 4.15 -60.49
CA SER A 94 7.32 3.29 -59.83
C SER A 94 7.84 1.87 -59.57
N THR A 95 7.67 1.38 -58.35
CA THR A 95 7.79 -0.04 -57.99
C THR A 95 6.43 -0.72 -57.75
N THR A 96 6.47 -2.04 -57.79
CA THR A 96 5.39 -2.94 -57.39
C THR A 96 5.49 -3.31 -55.91
N LYS A 97 4.48 -4.00 -55.39
CA LYS A 97 4.48 -4.53 -54.02
C LYS A 97 5.64 -5.50 -53.72
N ALA A 98 6.21 -6.12 -54.75
CA ALA A 98 7.36 -7.03 -54.62
C ALA A 98 8.71 -6.31 -54.72
N ASP A 99 8.74 -4.97 -54.60
CA ASP A 99 9.89 -4.10 -54.88
C ASP A 99 10.49 -4.27 -56.29
N ALA A 100 9.80 -4.96 -57.21
CA ALA A 100 10.16 -4.98 -58.63
C ALA A 100 9.76 -3.67 -59.32
N ILE A 101 10.51 -3.24 -60.32
CA ILE A 101 10.18 -2.06 -61.15
C ILE A 101 8.86 -2.31 -61.89
N SER A 102 7.97 -1.33 -61.87
CA SER A 102 6.70 -1.41 -62.59
C SER A 102 6.98 -1.41 -64.09
N SER A 103 6.33 -2.31 -64.85
CA SER A 103 6.60 -2.47 -66.29
C SER A 103 6.39 -1.20 -67.13
N PHE A 104 5.53 -0.31 -66.68
CA PHE A 104 5.27 0.98 -67.32
C PHE A 104 6.23 2.10 -66.89
N SER A 105 7.09 1.91 -65.88
CA SER A 105 7.85 3.02 -65.31
C SER A 105 8.95 3.52 -66.24
N ASN A 106 8.84 4.79 -66.66
CA ASN A 106 9.94 5.50 -67.29
C ASN A 106 11.08 5.73 -66.30
N ARG A 107 12.33 5.67 -66.76
CA ARG A 107 13.53 5.96 -65.97
C ARG A 107 14.72 6.19 -66.88
N ASN A 108 15.71 6.92 -66.38
CA ASN A 108 17.02 7.10 -67.01
C ASN A 108 18.05 7.62 -65.99
N SER A 109 19.17 8.17 -66.47
CA SER A 109 20.23 8.74 -65.61
C SER A 109 19.83 9.95 -64.77
N LEU A 110 18.71 10.60 -65.08
CA LEU A 110 18.17 11.74 -64.33
C LEU A 110 17.18 11.29 -63.25
N THR A 111 16.80 10.01 -63.20
CA THR A 111 15.84 9.51 -62.22
C THR A 111 16.44 9.55 -60.82
N ASP A 112 15.79 10.26 -59.91
CA ASP A 112 16.27 10.42 -58.54
C ASP A 112 15.95 9.20 -57.68
N LEU A 113 14.68 8.79 -57.68
CA LEU A 113 14.25 7.68 -56.83
C LEU A 113 12.96 7.01 -57.31
N PHE A 114 12.62 5.93 -56.61
CA PHE A 114 11.44 5.11 -56.83
C PHE A 114 10.51 5.18 -55.62
N ALA A 115 9.22 4.93 -55.85
CA ALA A 115 8.25 4.70 -54.80
C ALA A 115 7.16 3.73 -55.29
N PRO A 116 6.35 3.15 -54.38
CA PRO A 116 5.23 2.30 -54.76
C PRO A 116 4.26 3.03 -55.69
N GLY A 117 4.03 2.48 -56.87
CA GLY A 117 3.11 3.07 -57.86
C GLY A 117 2.26 2.06 -58.62
N SER A 118 2.39 0.76 -58.39
CA SER A 118 1.48 -0.26 -58.94
C SER A 118 0.40 -0.67 -57.93
N SER A 119 -0.85 -0.69 -58.37
CA SER A 119 -2.02 -1.12 -57.60
C SER A 119 -2.17 -0.38 -56.26
N ILE A 120 -2.05 0.95 -56.32
CA ILE A 120 -2.18 1.82 -55.15
C ILE A 120 -3.65 2.16 -54.93
N VAL A 121 -4.13 1.84 -53.73
CA VAL A 121 -5.47 2.21 -53.26
C VAL A 121 -5.42 3.63 -52.69
N SER A 122 -6.27 4.52 -53.18
CA SER A 122 -6.40 5.88 -52.64
C SER A 122 -7.84 6.38 -52.73
N THR A 123 -8.09 7.61 -52.27
CA THR A 123 -9.41 8.23 -52.25
C THR A 123 -9.92 8.52 -53.66
N LYS A 124 -11.25 8.46 -53.84
CA LYS A 124 -11.94 8.77 -55.10
C LYS A 124 -12.82 10.01 -54.95
N TYR A 125 -12.87 10.85 -55.97
CA TYR A 125 -13.61 12.13 -55.93
C TYR A 125 -15.14 11.97 -55.74
N THR A 126 -15.71 10.81 -56.08
CA THR A 126 -17.12 10.48 -55.86
C THR A 126 -17.39 9.90 -54.46
N GLY A 127 -16.41 9.94 -53.56
CA GLY A 127 -16.41 9.19 -52.31
C GLY A 127 -15.87 7.75 -52.47
N GLY A 128 -15.44 7.17 -51.35
CA GLY A 128 -14.83 5.83 -51.31
C GLY A 128 -13.37 5.80 -51.78
N THR A 129 -12.91 4.62 -52.19
CA THR A 129 -11.54 4.38 -52.67
C THR A 129 -11.50 3.84 -54.10
N GLU A 130 -10.37 4.02 -54.77
CA GLU A 130 -10.09 3.47 -56.10
C GLU A 130 -8.64 2.98 -56.15
N THR A 131 -8.39 1.92 -56.92
CA THR A 131 -7.06 1.38 -57.16
C THR A 131 -6.54 1.85 -58.50
N ARG A 132 -5.37 2.50 -58.54
CA ARG A 132 -4.71 2.95 -59.77
C ARG A 132 -3.23 2.56 -59.79
N SER A 133 -2.67 2.56 -61.00
CA SER A 133 -1.25 2.29 -61.23
C SER A 133 -0.64 3.39 -62.09
N GLY A 134 0.56 3.84 -61.73
CA GLY A 134 1.31 4.85 -62.46
C GLY A 134 2.44 5.44 -61.62
N THR A 135 3.42 6.04 -62.28
CA THR A 135 4.39 6.95 -61.63
C THR A 135 3.69 8.14 -60.98
N SER A 136 2.50 8.52 -61.49
CA SER A 136 1.54 9.42 -60.85
C SER A 136 1.08 8.98 -59.45
N MET A 137 1.13 7.68 -59.13
CA MET A 137 0.85 7.17 -57.78
C MET A 137 2.12 7.09 -56.93
N ALA A 138 3.29 6.97 -57.54
CA ALA A 138 4.58 6.96 -56.86
C ALA A 138 5.01 8.34 -56.36
N ALA A 139 4.91 9.37 -57.20
CA ALA A 139 5.27 10.75 -56.86
C ALA A 139 4.64 11.29 -55.56
N PRO A 140 3.32 11.11 -55.28
CA PRO A 140 2.74 11.59 -54.03
C PRO A 140 3.23 10.85 -52.77
N HIS A 141 3.72 9.60 -52.88
CA HIS A 141 4.37 8.95 -51.74
C HIS A 141 5.65 9.69 -51.32
N VAL A 142 6.49 10.05 -52.30
CA VAL A 142 7.73 10.80 -52.03
C VAL A 142 7.41 12.19 -51.48
N ALA A 143 6.40 12.87 -52.03
CA ALA A 143 5.90 14.14 -51.49
C ALA A 143 5.51 14.03 -50.00
N GLY A 144 4.81 12.96 -49.61
CA GLY A 144 4.48 12.69 -48.22
C GLY A 144 5.71 12.45 -47.34
N VAL A 145 6.72 11.72 -47.84
CA VAL A 145 7.97 11.50 -47.10
C VAL A 145 8.73 12.79 -46.86
N VAL A 146 8.80 13.69 -47.86
CA VAL A 146 9.40 15.01 -47.67
C VAL A 146 8.69 15.79 -46.57
N LEU A 147 7.36 15.76 -46.53
CA LEU A 147 6.60 16.43 -45.46
C LEU A 147 6.86 15.84 -44.08
N LEU A 148 6.99 14.50 -43.97
CA LEU A 148 7.35 13.85 -42.70
C LEU A 148 8.75 14.27 -42.23
N MET A 149 9.72 14.35 -43.15
CA MET A 149 11.07 14.82 -42.84
C MET A 149 11.06 16.28 -42.36
N GLN A 150 10.28 17.15 -43.00
CA GLN A 150 10.15 18.55 -42.61
C GLN A 150 9.52 18.70 -41.21
N GLN A 151 8.39 18.03 -40.97
CA GLN A 151 7.68 18.05 -39.69
C GLN A 151 8.60 17.55 -38.55
N TYR A 152 9.30 16.45 -38.79
CA TYR A 152 10.23 15.91 -37.82
C TYR A 152 11.32 16.91 -37.45
N LYS A 153 12.03 17.43 -38.45
CA LYS A 153 13.15 18.38 -38.24
C LYS A 153 12.71 19.62 -37.49
N GLU A 154 11.53 20.16 -37.82
CA GLU A 154 10.96 21.30 -37.11
C GLU A 154 10.63 20.97 -35.66
N SER A 155 10.06 19.79 -35.39
CA SER A 155 9.69 19.38 -34.03
C SER A 155 10.90 19.15 -33.10
N VAL A 156 12.02 18.67 -33.64
CA VAL A 156 13.19 18.29 -32.82
C VAL A 156 14.28 19.37 -32.79
N GLU A 157 14.51 20.09 -33.88
CA GLU A 157 15.57 21.11 -34.00
C GLU A 157 15.04 22.55 -34.15
N GLY A 158 13.72 22.75 -34.25
CA GLY A 158 13.13 24.08 -34.43
C GLY A 158 13.45 24.72 -35.79
N ARG A 159 13.83 23.92 -36.80
CA ARG A 159 14.13 24.38 -38.17
C ARG A 159 13.59 23.42 -39.23
N THR A 160 13.34 23.92 -40.43
CA THR A 160 13.04 23.10 -41.61
C THR A 160 14.31 22.63 -42.32
N LEU A 161 14.23 21.53 -43.07
CA LEU A 161 15.27 21.09 -43.99
C LEU A 161 15.31 21.97 -45.24
N THR A 162 16.51 22.20 -45.76
CA THR A 162 16.71 22.75 -47.10
C THR A 162 16.35 21.72 -48.17
N VAL A 163 15.94 22.13 -49.37
CA VAL A 163 15.68 21.19 -50.49
C VAL A 163 16.92 20.34 -50.82
N SER A 164 18.12 20.89 -50.65
CA SER A 164 19.36 20.13 -50.83
C SER A 164 19.54 19.04 -49.77
N GLU A 165 19.25 19.33 -48.49
CA GLU A 165 19.25 18.31 -47.42
C GLU A 165 18.20 17.24 -47.71
N VAL A 166 16.98 17.63 -48.12
CA VAL A 166 15.91 16.70 -48.50
C VAL A 166 16.37 15.75 -49.61
N ASN A 167 16.91 16.30 -50.71
CA ASN A 167 17.36 15.51 -51.85
C ASN A 167 18.49 14.54 -51.44
N HIS A 168 19.45 15.02 -50.66
CA HIS A 168 20.53 14.18 -50.17
C HIS A 168 20.02 13.02 -49.31
N THR A 169 19.14 13.30 -48.34
CA THR A 169 18.57 12.28 -47.46
C THR A 169 17.78 11.24 -48.24
N LEU A 170 16.93 11.66 -49.17
CA LEU A 170 16.16 10.75 -50.03
C LEU A 170 17.06 9.86 -50.91
N ALA A 171 18.17 10.40 -51.42
CA ALA A 171 19.10 9.68 -52.29
C ALA A 171 19.98 8.64 -51.55
N THR A 172 20.12 8.78 -50.22
CA THR A 172 21.06 7.96 -49.43
C THR A 172 20.39 7.01 -48.44
N ASN A 173 19.11 7.22 -48.12
CA ASN A 173 18.40 6.52 -47.04
C ASN A 173 17.16 5.77 -47.53
N GLY A 174 17.31 4.93 -48.56
CA GLY A 174 16.24 4.06 -49.03
C GLY A 174 16.69 2.64 -49.35
N THR A 175 15.84 1.89 -50.05
CA THR A 175 16.10 0.51 -50.44
C THR A 175 16.66 0.47 -51.86
N ALA A 176 17.79 -0.19 -52.07
CA ALA A 176 18.36 -0.34 -53.40
C ALA A 176 17.47 -1.22 -54.31
N ILE A 177 17.17 -0.73 -55.51
CA ILE A 177 16.43 -1.42 -56.58
C ILE A 177 17.40 -1.62 -57.74
N ASP A 178 17.71 -2.88 -58.05
CA ASP A 178 18.56 -3.22 -59.18
C ASP A 178 17.79 -3.12 -60.50
N ASP A 179 18.31 -2.31 -61.42
CA ASP A 179 17.85 -2.16 -62.79
C ASP A 179 18.99 -2.37 -63.80
N SER A 180 19.97 -3.18 -63.43
CA SER A 180 21.09 -3.56 -64.29
C SER A 180 20.64 -4.10 -65.67
N ALA A 181 19.52 -4.81 -65.72
CA ALA A 181 18.95 -5.36 -66.96
C ALA A 181 18.16 -4.33 -67.82
N GLY A 182 17.79 -3.18 -67.25
CA GLY A 182 16.99 -2.15 -67.91
C GLY A 182 17.80 -0.93 -68.31
N SER A 183 18.06 -0.04 -67.34
CA SER A 183 18.86 1.18 -67.53
C SER A 183 20.35 0.99 -67.22
N GLY A 184 20.75 -0.17 -66.70
CA GLY A 184 22.13 -0.45 -66.30
C GLY A 184 22.52 0.21 -64.97
N ARG A 185 21.56 0.53 -64.11
CA ARG A 185 21.74 1.32 -62.88
C ARG A 185 21.10 0.65 -61.68
N THR A 186 21.51 1.06 -60.49
CA THR A 186 20.79 0.81 -59.24
C THR A 186 20.16 2.12 -58.79
N PHE A 187 18.88 2.08 -58.46
CA PHE A 187 18.16 3.24 -57.92
C PHE A 187 17.79 3.01 -56.47
N ILE A 188 17.35 4.07 -55.80
CA ILE A 188 16.84 3.98 -54.44
C ILE A 188 15.32 4.07 -54.49
N ARG A 189 14.63 3.14 -53.82
CA ARG A 189 13.21 3.29 -53.47
C ARG A 189 13.11 3.94 -52.11
N VAL A 190 12.29 4.98 -52.00
CA VAL A 190 12.09 5.74 -50.78
C VAL A 190 11.74 4.84 -49.58
N ASP A 191 12.30 5.16 -48.42
CA ASP A 191 11.95 4.56 -47.13
C ASP A 191 11.67 5.69 -46.14
N ALA A 192 10.40 5.86 -45.78
CA ALA A 192 9.97 6.97 -44.94
C ALA A 192 10.65 6.96 -43.57
N LYS A 193 10.82 5.77 -42.97
CA LYS A 193 11.40 5.63 -41.63
C LYS A 193 12.87 6.01 -41.65
N LYS A 194 13.63 5.46 -42.60
CA LYS A 194 15.06 5.78 -42.73
C LYS A 194 15.29 7.24 -43.10
N ALA A 195 14.47 7.80 -43.98
CA ALA A 195 14.59 9.20 -44.38
C ALA A 195 14.32 10.18 -43.22
N VAL A 196 13.32 9.90 -42.38
CA VAL A 196 13.05 10.70 -41.17
C VAL A 196 14.18 10.52 -40.14
N ALA A 197 14.59 9.27 -39.88
CA ALA A 197 15.65 8.98 -38.92
C ALA A 197 16.97 9.63 -39.32
N ALA A 198 17.40 9.56 -40.58
CA ALA A 198 18.69 10.13 -41.03
C ALA A 198 18.81 11.66 -40.85
N GLY A 199 17.69 12.36 -40.63
CA GLY A 199 17.69 13.78 -40.27
C GLY A 199 18.03 14.05 -38.80
N ASP A 200 18.14 13.01 -37.96
CA ASP A 200 18.35 13.15 -36.53
C ASP A 200 19.84 13.24 -36.17
N THR A 201 20.23 14.43 -35.69
CA THR A 201 21.58 14.72 -35.17
C THR A 201 21.58 14.94 -33.67
N LEU A 202 20.42 14.76 -33.02
CA LEU A 202 20.30 15.00 -31.60
C LEU A 202 20.74 13.78 -30.83
N PHE A 203 21.48 14.04 -29.76
CA PHE A 203 21.84 13.00 -28.81
C PHE A 203 20.65 12.72 -27.89
N PRO A 204 20.42 11.46 -27.51
CA PRO A 204 19.42 11.13 -26.48
C PRO A 204 19.64 11.95 -25.22
N GLN A 205 18.58 12.55 -24.68
CA GLN A 205 18.70 13.39 -23.49
C GLN A 205 18.48 12.55 -22.23
N ILE A 206 19.50 12.45 -21.37
CA ILE A 206 19.44 11.74 -20.10
C ILE A 206 19.19 12.74 -18.97
N LYS A 207 18.02 12.68 -18.34
CA LYS A 207 17.62 13.54 -17.21
C LYS A 207 17.20 12.70 -16.01
N ASN A 208 17.16 13.35 -14.84
CA ASN A 208 16.69 12.75 -13.58
C ASN A 208 17.31 11.37 -13.31
N HIS A 209 18.62 11.25 -13.54
CA HIS A 209 19.34 10.01 -13.29
C HIS A 209 19.78 9.96 -11.83
N ASN A 210 19.45 8.89 -11.13
CA ASN A 210 19.81 8.70 -9.73
C ASN A 210 19.84 7.22 -9.35
N THR A 211 20.20 6.97 -8.10
CA THR A 211 20.12 5.66 -7.46
C THR A 211 19.16 5.71 -6.28
N THR A 212 18.65 4.55 -5.86
CA THR A 212 17.82 4.43 -4.64
C THR A 212 18.56 4.82 -3.37
N ALA A 213 19.90 4.77 -3.37
CA ALA A 213 20.75 5.23 -2.27
C ALA A 213 22.15 5.60 -2.79
N THR A 214 22.83 6.51 -2.10
CA THR A 214 24.24 6.89 -2.34
C THR A 214 25.20 6.19 -1.38
N THR A 215 24.69 5.63 -0.28
CA THR A 215 25.42 4.80 0.68
C THR A 215 24.60 3.55 0.99
N LEU A 216 25.21 2.37 0.90
CA LEU A 216 24.56 1.08 1.11
C LEU A 216 25.46 0.18 1.96
N PHE A 217 24.85 -0.79 2.63
CA PHE A 217 25.63 -1.87 3.25
C PHE A 217 25.89 -2.99 2.24
N ILE A 218 26.93 -3.78 2.48
CA ILE A 218 27.19 -5.01 1.73
C ILE A 218 25.89 -5.84 1.64
N TYR A 219 25.70 -6.56 0.53
CA TYR A 219 24.50 -7.36 0.24
C TYR A 219 23.18 -6.59 0.03
N SER A 220 23.20 -5.26 0.11
CA SER A 220 22.04 -4.44 -0.26
C SER A 220 21.85 -4.38 -1.77
N ASN A 221 20.58 -4.37 -2.19
CA ASN A 221 20.23 -4.13 -3.59
C ASN A 221 20.29 -2.64 -3.90
N ILE A 222 20.62 -2.29 -5.12
CA ILE A 222 20.55 -0.91 -5.61
C ILE A 222 19.82 -0.86 -6.93
N THR A 223 18.99 0.16 -7.11
CA THR A 223 18.33 0.43 -8.39
C THR A 223 18.83 1.75 -8.96
N PHE A 224 19.20 1.72 -10.23
CA PHE A 224 19.56 2.87 -11.06
C PHE A 224 18.35 3.26 -11.88
N ILE A 225 18.09 4.56 -11.93
CA ILE A 225 16.93 5.13 -12.62
C ILE A 225 17.45 6.23 -13.54
N ALA A 226 16.91 6.32 -14.75
CA ALA A 226 17.14 7.44 -15.67
C ALA A 226 15.90 7.72 -16.51
N ASN A 227 15.65 9.00 -16.81
CA ASN A 227 14.65 9.41 -17.77
C ASN A 227 15.35 9.77 -19.09
N VAL A 228 15.12 9.00 -20.15
CA VAL A 228 15.77 9.17 -21.45
C VAL A 228 14.74 9.58 -22.48
N THR A 229 14.87 10.79 -23.01
CA THR A 229 14.01 11.31 -24.07
C THR A 229 14.76 11.34 -25.40
N ASP A 230 14.27 10.53 -26.33
CA ASP A 230 14.65 10.52 -27.73
C ASP A 230 13.60 9.72 -28.51
N VAL A 231 13.25 10.16 -29.70
CA VAL A 231 12.24 9.55 -30.57
C VAL A 231 12.80 8.35 -31.37
N ASN A 232 14.12 8.28 -31.54
CA ASN A 232 14.84 7.20 -32.22
C ASN A 232 15.70 6.37 -31.25
N ARG A 233 15.46 6.46 -29.95
CA ARG A 233 16.20 5.73 -28.91
C ARG A 233 16.34 4.23 -29.23
N GLU A 234 17.57 3.73 -29.15
CA GLU A 234 17.90 2.33 -29.41
C GLU A 234 18.18 1.58 -28.10
N ALA A 235 19.20 2.02 -27.33
CA ALA A 235 19.60 1.36 -26.10
C ALA A 235 19.96 2.36 -24.99
N VAL A 236 19.74 1.90 -23.76
CA VAL A 236 20.15 2.60 -22.53
C VAL A 236 20.85 1.58 -21.65
N TRP A 237 22.04 1.91 -21.16
CA TRP A 237 22.80 1.01 -20.28
C TRP A 237 23.57 1.79 -19.21
N ILE A 238 23.87 1.09 -18.12
CA ILE A 238 24.73 1.58 -17.07
C ILE A 238 26.14 1.01 -17.25
N GLU A 239 27.16 1.87 -17.16
CA GLU A 239 28.55 1.49 -16.97
C GLU A 239 28.92 1.68 -15.49
N GLY A 240 29.58 0.69 -14.89
CA GLY A 240 30.21 0.88 -13.59
C GLY A 240 31.29 -0.14 -13.26
N ASN A 241 32.09 0.18 -12.23
CA ASN A 241 33.26 -0.61 -11.83
C ASN A 241 32.98 -1.53 -10.63
N TRP A 242 31.94 -2.37 -10.75
CA TRP A 242 31.36 -3.13 -9.63
C TRP A 242 32.25 -4.27 -9.11
N SER A 243 33.17 -4.79 -9.92
CA SER A 243 33.99 -5.97 -9.59
C SER A 243 35.50 -5.74 -9.82
N GLY A 244 35.94 -4.48 -9.77
CA GLY A 244 37.31 -4.09 -10.13
C GLY A 244 37.60 -4.07 -11.64
N SER A 245 36.59 -4.35 -12.48
CA SER A 245 36.58 -4.10 -13.93
C SER A 245 35.30 -3.37 -14.33
N ARG A 246 35.38 -2.59 -15.42
CA ARG A 246 34.22 -1.89 -15.98
C ARG A 246 33.27 -2.90 -16.62
N VAL A 247 32.00 -2.85 -16.22
CA VAL A 247 30.94 -3.71 -16.72
C VAL A 247 29.76 -2.85 -17.15
N ASN A 248 29.14 -3.22 -18.27
CA ASN A 248 27.96 -2.57 -18.81
C ASN A 248 26.72 -3.45 -18.59
N TYR A 249 25.62 -2.86 -18.13
CA TYR A 249 24.34 -3.55 -17.98
C TYR A 249 23.23 -2.80 -18.71
N THR A 250 22.54 -3.47 -19.62
CA THR A 250 21.40 -2.90 -20.35
C THR A 250 20.21 -2.67 -19.41
N MET A 251 19.63 -1.47 -19.43
CA MET A 251 18.44 -1.13 -18.67
C MET A 251 17.20 -1.55 -19.47
N THR A 252 16.63 -2.71 -19.17
CA THR A 252 15.50 -3.28 -19.92
C THR A 252 14.13 -2.99 -19.31
N ASN A 253 14.06 -2.57 -18.04
CA ASN A 253 12.81 -2.27 -17.37
C ASN A 253 12.40 -0.82 -17.66
N GLN A 254 11.49 -0.65 -18.62
CA GLN A 254 11.09 0.64 -19.16
C GLN A 254 9.60 0.91 -18.93
N VAL A 255 9.28 2.09 -18.37
CA VAL A 255 7.91 2.62 -18.30
C VAL A 255 7.93 4.04 -18.90
N GLY A 256 7.36 4.20 -20.10
CA GLY A 256 7.44 5.45 -20.84
C GLY A 256 8.89 5.81 -21.19
N ASN A 257 9.38 6.95 -20.69
CA ASN A 257 10.77 7.39 -20.87
C ASN A 257 11.69 7.01 -19.70
N GLN A 258 11.15 6.41 -18.63
CA GLN A 258 11.94 6.01 -17.47
C GLN A 258 12.51 4.60 -17.67
N TYR A 259 13.81 4.47 -17.39
CA TYR A 259 14.60 3.26 -17.47
C TYR A 259 15.14 2.91 -16.09
N ASN A 260 14.94 1.66 -15.68
CA ASN A 260 15.40 1.17 -14.39
C ASN A 260 16.27 -0.10 -14.56
N TYR A 261 17.28 -0.22 -13.71
CA TYR A 261 18.08 -1.45 -13.58
C TYR A 261 18.45 -1.69 -12.13
N SER A 262 18.20 -2.90 -11.64
CA SER A 262 18.50 -3.28 -10.25
C SER A 262 19.67 -4.26 -10.21
N LEU A 263 20.71 -3.93 -9.45
CA LEU A 263 21.83 -4.81 -9.17
C LEU A 263 21.58 -5.52 -7.84
N HIS A 264 21.53 -6.86 -7.86
CA HIS A 264 21.19 -7.67 -6.69
C HIS A 264 22.41 -8.43 -6.11
N ASN A 265 22.68 -8.14 -4.83
CA ASN A 265 23.17 -9.03 -3.76
C ASN A 265 24.36 -10.02 -3.99
N THR A 266 25.27 -9.81 -4.95
CA THR A 266 26.54 -10.59 -4.98
C THR A 266 27.78 -9.82 -5.43
N SER A 267 27.65 -8.56 -5.82
CA SER A 267 28.75 -7.83 -6.49
C SER A 267 29.69 -7.09 -5.54
N PHE A 268 29.37 -7.00 -4.25
CA PHE A 268 30.09 -6.15 -3.30
C PHE A 268 30.59 -6.99 -2.13
N THR A 269 31.91 -7.10 -1.96
CA THR A 269 32.53 -7.97 -0.94
C THR A 269 33.39 -7.22 0.07
N THR A 270 33.62 -5.92 -0.16
CA THR A 270 34.43 -5.05 0.69
C THR A 270 33.85 -3.64 0.72
N SER A 271 34.17 -2.88 1.77
CA SER A 271 33.84 -1.45 1.83
C SER A 271 34.64 -0.69 0.77
N GLN A 272 33.95 -0.10 -0.21
CA GLN A 272 34.59 0.68 -1.28
C GLN A 272 33.62 1.67 -1.94
N VAL A 273 34.20 2.64 -2.65
CA VAL A 273 33.45 3.61 -3.47
C VAL A 273 33.39 3.12 -4.92
N PHE A 274 32.18 2.95 -5.43
CA PHE A 274 31.92 2.57 -6.82
C PHE A 274 31.60 3.79 -7.66
N HIS A 275 32.16 3.82 -8.87
CA HIS A 275 31.85 4.85 -9.86
C HIS A 275 30.95 4.26 -10.95
N TRP A 276 29.95 5.02 -11.34
CA TRP A 276 28.99 4.64 -12.37
C TRP A 276 28.55 5.83 -13.22
N ARG A 277 28.01 5.55 -14.41
CA ARG A 277 27.38 6.52 -15.31
C ARG A 277 26.41 5.81 -16.26
N ILE A 278 25.51 6.56 -16.87
CA ILE A 278 24.51 6.04 -17.80
C ILE A 278 24.82 6.51 -19.20
N HIS A 279 24.60 5.61 -20.15
CA HIS A 279 24.73 5.82 -21.57
C HIS A 279 23.36 5.63 -22.22
N ALA A 280 23.08 6.43 -23.24
CA ALA A 280 21.93 6.27 -24.11
C ALA A 280 22.33 6.54 -25.55
N ASN A 281 21.96 5.65 -26.47
CA ASN A 281 22.15 5.84 -27.90
C ASN A 281 20.82 5.75 -28.66
N ASP A 282 20.78 6.37 -29.83
CA ASP A 282 19.71 6.23 -30.80
C ASP A 282 20.10 5.28 -31.95
N THR A 283 19.15 4.99 -32.85
CA THR A 283 19.37 4.11 -34.01
C THR A 283 20.36 4.68 -35.05
N ASN A 284 20.74 5.95 -34.90
CA ASN A 284 21.75 6.61 -35.73
C ASN A 284 23.12 6.65 -35.05
N ASN A 285 23.24 6.01 -33.89
CA ASN A 285 24.46 5.94 -33.11
C ASN A 285 24.91 7.31 -32.54
N ASN A 286 23.99 8.25 -32.35
CA ASN A 286 24.20 9.42 -31.50
C ASN A 286 24.16 8.96 -30.04
N GLU A 287 25.24 9.16 -29.30
CA GLU A 287 25.38 8.70 -27.90
C GLU A 287 25.53 9.87 -26.93
N ASN A 288 24.72 9.87 -25.87
CA ASN A 288 24.91 10.74 -24.71
C ASN A 288 25.34 9.91 -23.50
N VAL A 289 26.23 10.49 -22.69
CA VAL A 289 26.79 9.82 -21.51
C VAL A 289 26.77 10.80 -20.34
N THR A 290 26.24 10.36 -19.19
CA THR A 290 26.25 11.17 -17.98
C THR A 290 27.66 11.33 -17.41
N ALA A 291 27.85 12.34 -16.55
CA ALA A 291 29.03 12.42 -15.71
C ALA A 291 29.13 11.20 -14.77
N TRP A 292 30.33 10.94 -14.26
CA TRP A 292 30.54 9.92 -13.24
C TRP A 292 29.82 10.31 -11.95
N SER A 293 29.09 9.37 -11.38
CA SER A 293 28.48 9.42 -10.05
C SER A 293 29.07 8.32 -9.17
N THR A 294 28.91 8.45 -7.86
CA THR A 294 29.47 7.52 -6.88
C THR A 294 28.41 6.88 -6.00
N ILE A 295 28.72 5.66 -5.53
CA ILE A 295 27.99 4.95 -4.47
C ILE A 295 29.03 4.43 -3.48
N THR A 296 28.77 4.60 -2.18
CA THR A 296 29.62 4.07 -1.12
C THR A 296 29.02 2.78 -0.56
N ILE A 297 29.80 1.70 -0.54
CA ILE A 297 29.42 0.45 0.15
C ILE A 297 30.17 0.36 1.47
N LEU A 298 29.46 0.06 2.56
CA LEU A 298 29.98 -0.07 3.92
C LEU A 298 29.76 -1.49 4.49
N THR A 299 30.63 -1.95 5.38
CA THR A 299 30.41 -3.13 6.21
C THR A 299 29.42 -2.79 7.34
N GLY A 300 28.42 -3.64 7.59
CA GLY A 300 27.43 -3.45 8.66
C GLY A 300 27.94 -3.88 10.04
N ALA A 301 27.27 -3.44 11.11
CA ALA A 301 27.53 -3.92 12.48
C ALA A 301 26.96 -5.35 12.71
N PRO A 302 27.48 -6.13 13.68
CA PRO A 302 26.98 -7.48 13.96
C PRO A 302 25.50 -7.49 14.36
N ILE A 303 24.72 -8.42 13.81
CA ILE A 303 23.33 -8.66 14.22
C ILE A 303 23.32 -9.75 15.29
N ILE A 304 22.73 -9.47 16.46
CA ILE A 304 22.66 -10.41 17.57
C ILE A 304 21.24 -10.94 17.74
N THR A 305 21.10 -12.26 17.63
CA THR A 305 19.86 -12.97 17.92
C THR A 305 19.97 -13.66 19.27
N LEU A 306 19.05 -13.36 20.18
CA LEU A 306 19.00 -13.98 21.52
C LEU A 306 18.16 -15.26 21.49
N SER A 307 18.75 -16.38 21.89
CA SER A 307 18.12 -17.71 21.88
C SER A 307 17.56 -18.12 23.24
N GLY A 308 18.02 -17.52 24.35
CA GLY A 308 17.47 -17.79 25.68
C GLY A 308 18.21 -17.06 26.80
N PRO A 309 17.60 -16.84 27.98
CA PRO A 309 16.20 -17.10 28.31
C PRO A 309 15.21 -16.24 27.49
N ALA A 310 13.96 -16.68 27.38
CA ALA A 310 12.93 -15.95 26.65
C ALA A 310 12.56 -14.64 27.39
N ASN A 311 12.02 -13.68 26.66
CA ASN A 311 11.61 -12.41 27.27
C ASN A 311 10.32 -12.58 28.06
N LEU A 312 10.22 -11.93 29.22
CA LEU A 312 9.05 -11.92 30.11
C LEU A 312 8.64 -13.32 30.61
N THR A 313 9.62 -14.18 30.86
CA THR A 313 9.37 -15.53 31.41
C THR A 313 9.79 -15.66 32.86
N ASN A 314 9.17 -16.59 33.58
CA ASN A 314 9.52 -16.92 34.95
C ASN A 314 10.25 -18.28 34.98
N THR A 315 11.29 -18.39 35.80
CA THR A 315 12.11 -19.60 35.91
C THR A 315 12.43 -19.88 37.38
N LYS A 316 12.56 -21.16 37.72
CA LYS A 316 12.99 -21.64 39.04
C LYS A 316 14.45 -22.09 39.10
N ASN A 317 15.16 -22.04 37.98
CA ASN A 317 16.55 -22.49 37.90
C ASN A 317 17.50 -21.36 38.29
N SER A 318 18.13 -21.47 39.46
CA SER A 318 19.13 -20.51 39.95
C SER A 318 20.34 -20.38 39.02
N THR A 319 20.71 -21.45 38.30
CA THR A 319 21.69 -21.41 37.21
C THR A 319 20.98 -21.15 35.88
N THR A 320 21.12 -19.94 35.34
CA THR A 320 20.51 -19.53 34.06
C THR A 320 21.57 -19.49 32.96
N THR A 321 21.22 -20.03 31.78
CA THR A 321 22.06 -20.00 30.57
C THR A 321 21.54 -18.96 29.58
N PHE A 322 22.42 -18.03 29.19
CA PHE A 322 22.16 -16.95 28.25
C PHE A 322 22.76 -17.30 26.89
N ASN A 323 21.91 -17.66 25.93
CA ASN A 323 22.29 -18.11 24.61
C ASN A 323 22.05 -17.01 23.58
N PHE A 324 23.01 -16.83 22.67
CA PHE A 324 22.88 -15.92 21.55
C PHE A 324 23.69 -16.40 20.35
N THR A 325 23.34 -15.89 19.18
CA THR A 325 24.13 -16.04 17.96
C THR A 325 24.38 -14.64 17.40
N ALA A 326 25.63 -14.31 17.12
CA ALA A 326 26.01 -13.11 16.39
C ALA A 326 26.28 -13.48 14.93
N ILE A 327 25.72 -12.72 14.01
CA ILE A 327 25.89 -12.89 12.58
C ILE A 327 26.36 -11.58 11.98
N GLU A 328 27.35 -11.65 11.11
CA GLU A 328 27.82 -10.53 10.29
C GLU A 328 28.19 -11.04 8.89
N ASP A 329 28.43 -10.13 7.97
CA ASP A 329 28.67 -10.38 6.55
C ASP A 329 30.10 -10.83 6.22
N THR A 330 30.98 -10.83 7.23
CA THR A 330 32.40 -11.19 7.13
C THR A 330 32.73 -12.46 7.91
N THR A 331 33.87 -13.11 7.61
CA THR A 331 34.39 -14.26 8.38
C THR A 331 35.08 -13.84 9.68
N ASN A 332 34.75 -12.67 10.22
CA ASN A 332 35.44 -12.10 11.37
C ASN A 332 34.98 -12.74 12.68
N ASN A 333 35.88 -12.73 13.66
CA ASN A 333 35.53 -13.11 15.00
C ASN A 333 35.02 -11.89 15.78
N PHE A 334 34.03 -12.10 16.66
CA PHE A 334 33.44 -11.05 17.48
C PHE A 334 33.98 -11.04 18.91
N ASN A 335 33.94 -9.87 19.53
CA ASN A 335 34.05 -9.71 20.97
C ASN A 335 32.66 -9.35 21.52
N CYS A 336 32.00 -10.30 22.19
CA CYS A 336 30.66 -10.11 22.72
C CYS A 336 30.66 -9.97 24.23
N THR A 337 30.06 -8.88 24.70
CA THR A 337 29.92 -8.50 26.10
C THR A 337 28.49 -8.76 26.56
N PHE A 338 28.37 -9.52 27.64
CA PHE A 338 27.13 -9.81 28.35
C PHE A 338 26.91 -8.81 29.47
N TYR A 339 25.73 -8.20 29.46
CA TYR A 339 25.26 -7.28 30.48
C TYR A 339 24.13 -7.94 31.27
N LEU A 340 24.21 -7.82 32.59
CA LEU A 340 23.20 -8.30 33.53
C LEU A 340 22.85 -7.15 34.47
N ASN A 341 21.56 -6.83 34.57
CA ASN A 341 21.03 -5.69 35.31
C ASN A 341 21.72 -4.38 34.93
N SER A 342 21.92 -4.19 33.61
CA SER A 342 22.61 -3.04 33.00
C SER A 342 24.09 -2.88 33.39
N ILE A 343 24.67 -3.87 34.08
CA ILE A 343 26.08 -3.89 34.47
C ILE A 343 26.82 -4.89 33.59
N LEU A 344 28.00 -4.48 33.11
CA LEU A 344 28.91 -5.38 32.38
C LEU A 344 29.26 -6.56 33.28
N ASN A 345 28.97 -7.77 32.82
CA ASN A 345 29.16 -8.97 33.60
C ASN A 345 30.34 -9.82 33.10
N GLN A 346 30.38 -10.14 31.79
CA GLN A 346 31.47 -10.91 31.17
C GLN A 346 31.65 -10.54 29.69
N THR A 347 32.85 -10.70 29.14
CA THR A 347 33.12 -10.57 27.70
C THR A 347 33.80 -11.83 27.18
N LYS A 348 33.27 -12.40 26.09
CA LYS A 348 33.90 -13.49 25.34
C LYS A 348 34.48 -12.92 24.05
N THR A 349 35.74 -13.24 23.80
CA THR A 349 36.48 -12.79 22.61
C THR A 349 36.63 -13.91 21.60
N ASN A 350 36.91 -13.54 20.36
CA ASN A 350 37.14 -14.47 19.24
C ASN A 350 35.96 -15.43 18.96
N ILE A 351 34.72 -14.98 19.10
CA ILE A 351 33.54 -15.78 18.77
C ILE A 351 33.39 -15.84 17.25
N ALA A 352 33.33 -17.05 16.68
CA ALA A 352 33.16 -17.22 15.23
C ALA A 352 31.76 -16.81 14.75
N ASN A 353 31.69 -16.35 13.49
CA ASN A 353 30.44 -15.99 12.83
C ASN A 353 29.39 -17.12 12.87
N ASN A 354 28.13 -16.77 13.13
CA ASN A 354 26.99 -17.67 13.17
C ASN A 354 27.15 -18.87 14.13
N THR A 355 27.87 -18.67 15.23
CA THR A 355 28.09 -19.71 16.26
C THR A 355 27.25 -19.45 17.49
N LEU A 356 26.45 -20.44 17.90
CA LEU A 356 25.70 -20.39 19.15
C LEU A 356 26.66 -20.28 20.33
N THR A 357 26.56 -19.19 21.08
CA THR A 357 27.43 -18.88 22.21
C THR A 357 26.59 -18.75 23.48
N GLU A 358 27.10 -19.29 24.59
CA GLU A 358 26.41 -19.29 25.89
C GLU A 358 27.19 -18.56 26.98
N PHE A 359 26.50 -17.84 27.87
CA PHE A 359 26.99 -17.47 29.20
C PHE A 359 26.19 -18.20 30.26
N ARG A 360 26.80 -18.57 31.39
CA ARG A 360 26.10 -19.20 32.51
C ARG A 360 26.30 -18.38 33.76
N GLN A 361 25.21 -18.09 34.47
CA GLN A 361 25.28 -17.40 35.75
C GLN A 361 24.37 -17.99 36.81
N ASN A 362 24.86 -17.94 38.05
CA ASN A 362 24.07 -18.23 39.24
C ASN A 362 23.48 -16.92 39.75
N LEU A 363 22.16 -16.86 39.83
CA LEU A 363 21.41 -15.66 40.15
C LEU A 363 20.62 -15.85 41.45
N THR A 364 20.39 -14.74 42.13
CA THR A 364 19.49 -14.67 43.29
C THR A 364 18.05 -14.43 42.82
N GLU A 365 17.09 -14.75 43.66
CA GLU A 365 15.68 -14.48 43.40
C GLU A 365 15.42 -13.00 43.05
N GLY A 366 14.50 -12.76 42.14
CA GLY A 366 14.09 -11.43 41.68
C GLY A 366 14.07 -11.27 40.16
N THR A 367 13.77 -10.05 39.73
CA THR A 367 13.71 -9.66 38.32
C THR A 367 15.11 -9.33 37.80
N HIS A 368 15.47 -9.93 36.66
CA HIS A 368 16.77 -9.73 36.01
C HIS A 368 16.60 -9.21 34.58
N LEU A 369 17.42 -8.22 34.23
CA LEU A 369 17.53 -7.63 32.89
C LEU A 369 18.82 -8.11 32.23
N TRP A 370 18.79 -8.38 30.92
CA TRP A 370 20.01 -8.76 30.21
C TRP A 370 19.99 -8.41 28.73
N ASN A 371 21.18 -8.17 28.19
CA ASN A 371 21.42 -7.97 26.76
C ASN A 371 22.87 -8.35 26.41
N ILE A 372 23.14 -8.47 25.12
CA ILE A 372 24.47 -8.75 24.55
C ILE A 372 24.86 -7.61 23.61
N ALA A 373 26.09 -7.15 23.69
CA ALA A 373 26.69 -6.25 22.70
C ALA A 373 27.91 -6.94 22.07
N CYS A 374 27.96 -7.03 20.74
CA CYS A 374 29.08 -7.62 20.01
C CYS A 374 29.81 -6.55 19.21
N THR A 375 31.13 -6.54 19.31
CA THR A 375 32.03 -5.69 18.53
C THR A 375 32.77 -6.53 17.49
N ASP A 376 32.79 -6.06 16.24
CA ASP A 376 33.56 -6.67 15.15
C ASP A 376 35.04 -6.23 15.14
N SER A 377 35.80 -6.66 14.13
CA SER A 377 37.20 -6.25 13.95
C SER A 377 37.39 -4.79 13.52
N HIS A 378 36.31 -4.10 13.11
CA HIS A 378 36.31 -2.69 12.70
C HIS A 378 35.78 -1.77 13.80
N ASN A 379 35.57 -2.28 15.02
CA ASN A 379 35.03 -1.59 16.18
C ASN A 379 33.57 -1.11 16.02
N LEU A 380 32.81 -1.71 15.10
CA LEU A 380 31.36 -1.51 15.01
C LEU A 380 30.66 -2.37 16.06
N ILE A 381 29.72 -1.76 16.78
CA ILE A 381 29.01 -2.40 17.90
C ILE A 381 27.57 -2.69 17.50
N GLY A 382 27.21 -3.97 17.47
CA GLY A 382 25.83 -4.43 17.45
C GLY A 382 25.30 -4.64 18.85
N ASN A 383 24.07 -4.23 19.12
CA ASN A 383 23.39 -4.49 20.39
C ASN A 383 22.17 -5.38 20.16
N SER A 384 21.97 -6.38 21.02
CA SER A 384 20.74 -7.16 21.04
C SER A 384 19.60 -6.35 21.65
N SER A 385 18.36 -6.84 21.46
CA SER A 385 17.23 -6.38 22.28
C SER A 385 17.48 -6.63 23.76
N LEU A 386 16.93 -5.77 24.62
CA LEU A 386 16.93 -5.94 26.06
C LEU A 386 15.85 -6.95 26.46
N ARG A 387 16.19 -7.94 27.28
CA ARG A 387 15.26 -8.95 27.78
C ARG A 387 15.15 -8.91 29.29
N THR A 388 13.97 -9.21 29.80
CA THR A 388 13.66 -9.32 31.23
C THR A 388 13.15 -10.72 31.55
N PHE A 389 13.49 -11.26 32.71
CA PHE A 389 12.89 -12.49 33.23
C PHE A 389 12.88 -12.45 34.76
N ILE A 390 12.01 -13.26 35.38
CA ILE A 390 11.92 -13.36 36.84
C ILE A 390 12.49 -14.72 37.25
N LEU A 391 13.47 -14.71 38.14
CA LEU A 391 13.89 -15.91 38.85
C LEU A 391 13.10 -15.98 40.15
N ASP A 392 12.30 -17.03 40.30
CA ASP A 392 11.52 -17.31 41.50
C ASP A 392 11.73 -18.77 41.93
N THR A 393 12.42 -18.93 43.05
CA THR A 393 12.78 -20.24 43.60
C THR A 393 11.96 -20.60 44.84
N THR A 394 11.17 -19.66 45.36
CA THR A 394 10.35 -19.88 46.55
C THR A 394 9.04 -20.53 46.15
N SER A 395 8.51 -21.40 47.02
CA SER A 395 7.18 -21.97 46.83
C SER A 395 6.15 -21.21 47.65
N PRO A 396 4.88 -21.13 47.22
CA PRO A 396 3.85 -20.44 47.98
C PRO A 396 3.73 -20.98 49.40
N THR A 397 3.68 -20.11 50.41
CA THR A 397 3.65 -20.53 51.82
C THR A 397 2.24 -20.38 52.40
N PHE A 398 1.74 -21.42 53.08
CA PHE A 398 0.46 -21.40 53.80
C PHE A 398 0.66 -20.93 55.24
N ASN A 399 -0.01 -19.84 55.63
CA ASN A 399 -0.06 -19.36 57.00
C ASN A 399 -1.33 -19.91 57.68
N ALA A 400 -1.17 -20.63 58.78
CA ALA A 400 -2.28 -21.32 59.43
C ALA A 400 -3.21 -20.33 60.17
N GLU A 401 -4.49 -20.32 59.83
CA GLU A 401 -5.57 -19.81 60.69
C GLU A 401 -6.74 -20.78 60.79
N GLY A 402 -7.43 -20.70 61.94
CA GLY A 402 -8.24 -21.75 62.54
C GLY A 402 -9.52 -22.12 61.79
N TYR A 403 -9.76 -23.43 61.73
CA TYR A 403 -10.97 -24.03 61.21
C TYR A 403 -12.14 -23.76 62.18
N SER A 404 -13.26 -23.20 61.71
CA SER A 404 -14.48 -23.15 62.53
C SER A 404 -15.01 -24.57 62.72
N SER A 405 -14.86 -25.11 63.92
CA SER A 405 -15.35 -26.44 64.26
C SER A 405 -16.83 -26.36 64.65
N LEU A 406 -17.65 -27.11 63.90
CA LEU A 406 -19.11 -27.33 64.01
C LEU A 406 -19.96 -26.45 63.09
N VAL A 407 -20.58 -27.11 62.11
CA VAL A 407 -21.40 -26.51 61.04
C VAL A 407 -22.62 -27.39 60.83
N GLU A 408 -23.81 -26.78 60.70
CA GLU A 408 -25.04 -27.49 60.36
C GLU A 408 -25.20 -27.73 58.86
N LEU A 409 -25.87 -28.83 58.50
CA LEU A 409 -26.01 -29.28 57.11
C LEU A 409 -26.88 -28.28 56.30
N GLY A 410 -26.26 -27.57 55.34
CA GLY A 410 -26.92 -26.60 54.46
C GLY A 410 -26.53 -25.13 54.68
N ASP A 411 -25.67 -24.83 55.66
CA ASP A 411 -25.12 -23.48 55.85
C ASP A 411 -24.06 -23.13 54.80
N ASN A 412 -24.02 -21.84 54.44
CA ASN A 412 -23.04 -21.29 53.52
C ASN A 412 -21.69 -21.11 54.25
N GLN A 413 -20.73 -22.01 54.02
CA GLN A 413 -19.44 -21.94 54.70
C GLN A 413 -18.37 -21.22 53.91
N SER A 414 -17.76 -20.21 54.53
CA SER A 414 -16.62 -19.45 53.99
C SER A 414 -15.30 -19.94 54.59
N TYR A 415 -14.37 -20.39 53.75
CA TYR A 415 -13.01 -20.79 54.17
C TYR A 415 -11.99 -19.73 53.83
N SER A 416 -11.36 -19.15 54.86
CA SER A 416 -10.23 -18.23 54.71
C SER A 416 -8.91 -18.96 54.82
N ILE A 417 -8.09 -18.88 53.78
CA ILE A 417 -6.71 -19.36 53.78
C ILE A 417 -5.84 -18.15 53.50
N ASN A 418 -4.90 -17.87 54.40
CA ASN A 418 -3.91 -16.84 54.20
C ASN A 418 -2.63 -17.49 53.62
N LEU A 419 -2.24 -17.03 52.43
CA LEU A 419 -1.09 -17.55 51.71
C LEU A 419 -0.24 -16.39 51.20
N THR A 420 1.08 -16.57 51.28
CA THR A 420 2.06 -15.55 50.92
C THR A 420 2.96 -16.07 49.82
N ASP A 421 2.90 -15.39 48.68
CA ASP A 421 3.79 -15.58 47.53
C ASP A 421 3.71 -14.31 46.66
N THR A 422 4.85 -13.82 46.16
CA THR A 422 4.90 -12.58 45.36
C THR A 422 4.40 -12.80 43.92
N TYR A 423 4.46 -14.04 43.43
CA TYR A 423 4.19 -14.42 42.04
C TYR A 423 3.15 -15.55 41.92
N LEU A 424 2.23 -15.62 42.90
CA LEU A 424 1.15 -16.60 42.95
C LEU A 424 0.33 -16.62 41.65
N GLU A 425 0.19 -17.80 41.03
CA GLU A 425 -0.57 -17.98 39.79
C GLU A 425 -2.00 -18.45 40.10
N TYR A 426 -2.14 -19.56 40.85
CA TYR A 426 -3.46 -20.08 41.22
C TYR A 426 -3.43 -20.92 42.50
N VAL A 427 -4.62 -21.03 43.10
CA VAL A 427 -4.88 -21.90 44.26
C VAL A 427 -6.04 -22.83 43.91
N ASN A 428 -5.88 -24.12 44.15
CA ASN A 428 -6.90 -25.13 43.85
C ASN A 428 -7.31 -25.85 45.14
N PHE A 429 -8.62 -25.92 45.37
CA PHE A 429 -9.21 -26.65 46.49
C PHE A 429 -9.81 -27.97 45.99
N SER A 430 -9.42 -29.08 46.62
CA SER A 430 -9.85 -30.44 46.24
C SER A 430 -10.64 -31.10 47.37
N TYR A 431 -11.85 -31.60 47.04
CA TYR A 431 -12.74 -32.33 47.95
C TYR A 431 -13.51 -33.43 47.20
N ILE A 432 -13.45 -34.68 47.70
CA ILE A 432 -14.09 -35.89 47.11
C ILE A 432 -13.91 -35.98 45.58
N GLY A 433 -12.69 -35.79 45.09
CA GLY A 433 -12.37 -35.91 43.67
C GLY A 433 -12.87 -34.76 42.78
N ALA A 434 -13.56 -33.75 43.33
CA ALA A 434 -13.87 -32.51 42.64
C ALA A 434 -12.77 -31.46 42.94
N ASN A 435 -12.23 -30.87 41.88
CA ASN A 435 -11.27 -29.78 41.96
C ASN A 435 -11.97 -28.46 41.67
N TYR A 436 -11.75 -27.48 42.54
CA TYR A 436 -12.28 -26.15 42.41
C TYR A 436 -11.10 -25.19 42.27
N THR A 437 -10.78 -24.84 41.01
CA THR A 437 -9.76 -23.84 40.72
C THR A 437 -10.28 -22.47 41.14
N LEU A 438 -9.46 -21.73 41.88
CA LEU A 438 -9.77 -20.40 42.38
C LEU A 438 -8.79 -19.45 41.70
N THR A 439 -9.28 -18.71 40.72
CA THR A 439 -8.51 -17.70 39.99
C THR A 439 -8.73 -16.34 40.65
N ASN A 440 -7.89 -15.98 41.62
CA ASN A 440 -7.71 -14.58 42.03
C ASN A 440 -6.40 -14.37 42.80
N SER A 441 -5.75 -13.24 42.56
CA SER A 441 -4.40 -12.84 42.98
C SER A 441 -4.28 -12.31 44.42
N SER A 442 -5.29 -12.53 45.28
CA SER A 442 -5.29 -12.02 46.65
C SER A 442 -4.96 -13.10 47.69
N SER A 443 -4.11 -12.74 48.67
CA SER A 443 -3.62 -13.59 49.76
C SER A 443 -4.68 -14.12 50.72
N ASN A 444 -5.93 -13.64 50.65
CA ASN A 444 -7.08 -14.16 51.39
C ASN A 444 -8.19 -14.57 50.44
N PHE A 445 -8.62 -15.82 50.56
CA PHE A 445 -9.70 -16.40 49.75
C PHE A 445 -10.93 -16.70 50.61
N SER A 446 -12.15 -16.63 50.06
CA SER A 446 -13.37 -17.12 50.72
C SER A 446 -14.38 -17.59 49.67
N ARG A 447 -14.95 -18.79 49.85
CA ARG A 447 -16.01 -19.34 48.99
C ARG A 447 -16.99 -20.16 49.79
N ALA A 448 -18.28 -19.95 49.49
CA ALA A 448 -19.39 -20.70 50.04
C ALA A 448 -19.56 -22.08 49.38
N PHE A 449 -19.64 -23.14 50.18
CA PHE A 449 -19.90 -24.50 49.73
C PHE A 449 -21.17 -25.05 50.38
N ARG A 450 -22.03 -25.75 49.62
CA ARG A 450 -23.36 -26.23 50.08
C ARG A 450 -23.55 -27.76 50.06
N THR A 451 -22.52 -28.52 49.69
CA THR A 451 -22.59 -29.97 49.49
C THR A 451 -21.50 -30.68 50.27
N PHE A 452 -21.64 -30.75 51.60
CA PHE A 452 -20.74 -31.52 52.45
C PHE A 452 -21.49 -32.70 53.07
N GLN A 453 -20.79 -33.83 53.20
CA GLN A 453 -21.36 -35.02 53.85
C GLN A 453 -21.40 -34.83 55.37
N ASN A 454 -22.39 -35.42 56.03
CA ASN A 454 -22.45 -35.47 57.49
C ASN A 454 -21.23 -36.24 58.04
N GLY A 455 -20.58 -35.72 59.09
CA GLY A 455 -19.33 -36.26 59.63
C GLY A 455 -18.06 -35.48 59.22
N THR A 456 -16.88 -36.10 59.41
CA THR A 456 -15.58 -35.46 59.12
C THR A 456 -15.27 -35.49 57.62
N ASN A 457 -15.04 -34.31 57.05
CA ASN A 457 -14.71 -34.06 55.66
C ASN A 457 -13.24 -33.66 55.54
N LEU A 458 -12.50 -34.32 54.64
CA LEU A 458 -11.09 -34.04 54.34
C LEU A 458 -10.96 -33.23 53.05
N PHE A 459 -10.05 -32.26 53.02
CA PHE A 459 -9.75 -31.47 51.83
C PHE A 459 -8.24 -31.24 51.65
N THR A 460 -7.83 -30.98 50.41
CA THR A 460 -6.45 -30.63 50.06
C THR A 460 -6.43 -29.34 49.25
N ILE A 461 -5.48 -28.46 49.57
CA ILE A 461 -5.24 -27.20 48.86
C ILE A 461 -3.88 -27.28 48.20
N TYR A 462 -3.82 -26.93 46.92
CA TYR A 462 -2.60 -26.81 46.12
C TYR A 462 -2.43 -25.35 45.72
N ALA A 463 -1.27 -24.77 45.96
CA ALA A 463 -0.92 -23.42 45.51
C ALA A 463 0.29 -23.51 44.58
N ARG A 464 0.21 -22.80 43.45
CA ARG A 464 1.28 -22.73 42.46
C ARG A 464 1.57 -21.27 42.10
N ASP A 465 2.84 -20.94 41.97
CA ASP A 465 3.29 -19.65 41.40
C ASP A 465 3.53 -19.73 39.88
N THR A 466 3.78 -18.58 39.28
CA THR A 466 4.04 -18.43 37.84
C THR A 466 5.38 -19.02 37.38
N ALA A 467 6.31 -19.35 38.28
CA ALA A 467 7.53 -20.12 37.99
C ALA A 467 7.33 -21.64 38.16
N ASN A 468 6.10 -22.06 38.44
CA ASN A 468 5.67 -23.44 38.64
C ASN A 468 6.32 -24.11 39.86
N ASN A 469 6.60 -23.35 40.93
CA ASN A 469 6.83 -23.93 42.24
C ASN A 469 5.48 -24.22 42.91
N LEU A 470 5.39 -25.37 43.58
CA LEU A 470 4.14 -25.95 44.07
C LEU A 470 4.26 -26.21 45.57
N ASN A 471 3.25 -25.79 46.34
CA ASN A 471 3.08 -26.21 47.73
C ASN A 471 1.68 -26.78 47.96
N THR A 472 1.56 -27.68 48.93
CA THR A 472 0.32 -28.39 49.24
C THR A 472 0.06 -28.45 50.73
N THR A 473 -1.18 -28.20 51.15
CA THR A 473 -1.63 -28.40 52.54
C THR A 473 -2.96 -29.15 52.58
N SER A 474 -3.29 -29.78 53.71
CA SER A 474 -4.55 -30.52 53.89
C SER A 474 -5.17 -30.21 55.25
N GLY A 475 -6.49 -30.25 55.32
CA GLY A 475 -7.25 -29.98 56.54
C GLY A 475 -8.52 -30.83 56.63
N ASN A 476 -9.24 -30.69 57.73
CA ASN A 476 -10.53 -31.34 57.94
C ASN A 476 -11.54 -30.41 58.62
N PHE A 477 -12.83 -30.75 58.51
CA PHE A 477 -13.93 -30.13 59.26
C PHE A 477 -15.03 -31.16 59.51
N THR A 478 -15.83 -30.99 60.56
CA THR A 478 -16.94 -31.90 60.92
C THR A 478 -18.27 -31.19 60.76
N VAL A 479 -19.19 -31.79 59.98
CA VAL A 479 -20.59 -31.35 59.83
C VAL A 479 -21.46 -32.19 60.75
N ASN A 480 -22.40 -31.57 61.49
CA ASN A 480 -23.35 -32.25 62.39
C ASN A 480 -24.79 -31.85 62.05
N ASP A 481 -25.74 -32.79 62.20
CA ASP A 481 -27.17 -32.57 61.92
C ASP A 481 -27.96 -32.58 63.23
N SER A 482 -28.25 -31.41 63.80
CA SER A 482 -28.89 -31.24 65.12
C SER A 482 -30.38 -30.90 65.07
N ILE A 483 -31.02 -30.76 63.90
CA ILE A 483 -32.40 -30.27 63.77
C ILE A 483 -33.37 -31.40 63.39
N THR A 484 -34.39 -31.64 64.23
CA THR A 484 -35.37 -32.73 64.11
C THR A 484 -36.68 -32.38 63.37
N GLY A 485 -36.63 -31.54 62.32
CA GLY A 485 -37.83 -31.25 61.52
C GLY A 485 -37.60 -30.52 60.18
N PRO A 486 -38.50 -30.65 59.19
CA PRO A 486 -38.33 -30.08 57.86
C PRO A 486 -38.42 -28.55 57.84
N ARG A 487 -37.48 -27.89 57.14
CA ARG A 487 -37.45 -26.42 56.96
C ARG A 487 -37.87 -26.05 55.54
N ILE A 488 -38.83 -25.13 55.41
CA ILE A 488 -39.33 -24.62 54.13
C ILE A 488 -38.73 -23.22 53.89
N LEU A 489 -37.95 -23.06 52.82
CA LEU A 489 -37.48 -21.76 52.32
C LEU A 489 -38.20 -21.45 51.01
N ASN A 490 -38.85 -20.30 50.94
CA ASN A 490 -39.46 -19.78 49.73
C ASN A 490 -38.85 -18.40 49.38
N THR A 491 -38.68 -18.14 48.10
CA THR A 491 -38.31 -16.81 47.60
C THR A 491 -39.41 -16.32 46.67
N LEU A 492 -40.15 -15.31 47.11
CA LEU A 492 -40.95 -14.45 46.25
C LEU A 492 -40.12 -13.24 45.89
N TYR A 493 -40.02 -12.94 44.60
CA TYR A 493 -39.28 -11.77 44.11
C TYR A 493 -40.06 -10.45 44.32
N SER A 494 -41.39 -10.51 44.53
CA SER A 494 -42.23 -9.35 44.84
C SER A 494 -43.47 -9.74 45.64
N SER A 495 -43.91 -8.88 46.57
CA SER A 495 -45.17 -9.00 47.33
C SER A 495 -46.39 -8.40 46.60
N THR A 496 -46.16 -7.71 45.48
CA THR A 496 -47.19 -7.03 44.66
C THR A 496 -47.03 -7.40 43.19
N LEU A 497 -48.10 -7.85 42.53
CA LEU A 497 -48.10 -8.33 41.15
C LEU A 497 -49.12 -7.56 40.29
N THR A 498 -48.87 -7.46 38.98
CA THR A 498 -49.77 -6.83 38.00
C THR A 498 -50.47 -7.88 37.14
N GLN A 499 -51.72 -7.62 36.72
CA GLN A 499 -52.49 -8.56 35.90
C GLN A 499 -51.71 -9.01 34.65
N ASN A 500 -51.76 -10.31 34.32
CA ASN A 500 -51.03 -10.97 33.20
C ASN A 500 -49.49 -11.08 33.31
N THR A 501 -48.87 -10.81 34.45
CA THR A 501 -47.44 -11.14 34.65
C THR A 501 -47.23 -12.60 35.05
N ILE A 502 -46.24 -13.25 34.43
CA ILE A 502 -45.78 -14.58 34.81
C ILE A 502 -44.71 -14.44 35.89
N GLN A 503 -44.89 -15.12 37.02
CA GLN A 503 -43.84 -15.21 38.04
C GLN A 503 -43.46 -16.65 38.36
N ASN A 504 -42.15 -16.88 38.52
CA ASN A 504 -41.56 -18.13 38.94
C ASN A 504 -41.36 -18.14 40.46
N VAL A 505 -42.00 -19.08 41.16
CA VAL A 505 -41.75 -19.32 42.59
C VAL A 505 -40.90 -20.57 42.74
N THR A 506 -39.76 -20.45 43.42
CA THR A 506 -38.91 -21.59 43.78
C THR A 506 -39.12 -21.94 45.25
N VAL A 507 -39.48 -23.20 45.53
CA VAL A 507 -39.65 -23.73 46.88
C VAL A 507 -38.56 -24.74 47.17
N TRP A 508 -37.89 -24.58 48.31
CA TRP A 508 -36.92 -25.53 48.83
C TRP A 508 -37.46 -26.14 50.13
N VAL A 509 -37.47 -27.48 50.19
CA VAL A 509 -37.75 -28.22 51.43
C VAL A 509 -36.48 -28.95 51.83
N LEU A 510 -35.93 -28.58 52.99
CA LEU A 510 -34.71 -29.15 53.53
C LEU A 510 -35.08 -30.17 54.61
N ASN A 511 -34.98 -31.46 54.29
CA ASN A 511 -34.75 -32.61 55.19
C ASN A 511 -34.56 -33.88 54.33
N SER A 512 -33.40 -34.54 54.42
CA SER A 512 -33.05 -35.66 53.53
C SER A 512 -33.33 -37.06 54.10
N LEU A 513 -33.76 -37.20 55.36
CA LEU A 513 -33.86 -38.53 55.99
C LEU A 513 -35.26 -39.03 56.34
N ASP A 514 -36.27 -38.17 56.61
CA ASP A 514 -37.60 -38.64 57.08
C ASP A 514 -38.84 -38.01 56.40
N LEU A 515 -38.68 -37.34 55.24
CA LEU A 515 -39.80 -36.75 54.51
C LEU A 515 -40.73 -37.81 53.89
N SER A 516 -41.99 -37.83 54.32
CA SER A 516 -43.02 -38.75 53.78
C SER A 516 -43.78 -38.15 52.59
N SER A 517 -44.05 -36.83 52.60
CA SER A 517 -44.75 -36.13 51.53
C SER A 517 -44.62 -34.60 51.64
N VAL A 518 -44.63 -33.92 50.49
CA VAL A 518 -44.72 -32.45 50.41
C VAL A 518 -45.82 -32.08 49.42
N PHE A 519 -46.74 -31.19 49.84
CA PHE A 519 -47.83 -30.69 49.01
C PHE A 519 -47.82 -29.15 48.93
N ILE A 520 -48.04 -28.62 47.73
CA ILE A 520 -48.29 -27.18 47.52
C ILE A 520 -49.72 -27.01 47.01
N ASN A 521 -50.44 -26.03 47.56
CA ASN A 521 -51.79 -25.68 47.16
C ASN A 521 -51.90 -24.21 46.73
N PRO A 522 -51.65 -23.90 45.43
CA PRO A 522 -51.64 -22.53 44.96
C PRO A 522 -52.99 -21.99 44.47
N ASN A 523 -54.02 -22.83 44.27
CA ASN A 523 -55.34 -22.44 43.75
C ASN A 523 -56.49 -23.37 44.23
N GLY A 524 -56.34 -24.00 45.39
CA GLY A 524 -57.23 -25.08 45.87
C GLY A 524 -56.75 -26.50 45.51
N SER A 525 -55.88 -26.66 44.51
CA SER A 525 -55.38 -27.96 44.03
C SER A 525 -54.05 -28.37 44.67
N ASN A 526 -53.93 -29.62 45.14
CA ASN A 526 -52.71 -30.15 45.76
C ASN A 526 -51.77 -30.78 44.72
N TYR A 527 -50.49 -30.38 44.73
CA TYR A 527 -49.41 -30.98 43.92
C TYR A 527 -48.38 -31.68 44.82
N SER A 528 -48.06 -32.97 44.57
CA SER A 528 -47.02 -33.68 45.34
C SER A 528 -45.64 -33.49 44.74
N MET A 529 -44.62 -33.28 45.58
CA MET A 529 -43.23 -33.07 45.14
C MET A 529 -42.28 -34.17 45.62
N ALA A 530 -41.19 -34.38 44.86
CA ALA A 530 -40.07 -35.25 45.23
C ALA A 530 -39.06 -34.51 46.14
N ASN A 531 -38.33 -35.27 46.97
CA ASN A 531 -37.36 -34.72 47.92
C ASN A 531 -36.22 -33.95 47.21
N ASN A 532 -35.72 -32.88 47.84
CA ASN A 532 -34.53 -32.12 47.46
C ASN A 532 -34.53 -31.56 46.02
N THR A 533 -35.71 -31.35 45.43
CA THR A 533 -35.88 -30.88 44.05
C THR A 533 -36.50 -29.48 44.04
N ALA A 534 -35.86 -28.53 43.36
CA ALA A 534 -36.43 -27.21 43.15
C ALA A 534 -37.52 -27.27 42.08
N TYR A 535 -38.73 -26.81 42.41
CA TYR A 535 -39.82 -26.69 41.46
C TYR A 535 -40.09 -25.21 41.17
N ASN A 536 -40.14 -24.87 39.88
CA ASN A 536 -40.54 -23.56 39.41
C ASN A 536 -42.00 -23.61 38.96
N PHE A 537 -42.85 -22.82 39.60
CA PHE A 537 -44.26 -22.70 39.23
C PHE A 537 -44.48 -21.43 38.43
N THR A 538 -45.19 -21.54 37.29
CA THR A 538 -45.64 -20.40 36.51
C THR A 538 -47.13 -20.21 36.73
N PHE A 539 -47.52 -19.03 37.21
CA PHE A 539 -48.92 -18.66 37.42
C PHE A 539 -49.37 -17.67 36.34
N ALA A 540 -50.58 -17.86 35.82
CA ALA A 540 -51.28 -16.90 34.97
C ALA A 540 -52.46 -16.32 35.75
N PHE A 541 -52.38 -15.02 36.09
CA PHE A 541 -53.37 -14.35 36.92
C PHE A 541 -54.44 -13.67 36.05
N THR A 542 -55.70 -14.04 36.23
CA THR A 542 -56.85 -13.51 35.47
C THR A 542 -57.63 -12.49 36.29
N ALA A 543 -58.61 -11.78 35.69
CA ALA A 543 -59.46 -10.81 36.39
C ALA A 543 -60.20 -11.39 37.62
N ALA A 544 -60.40 -12.71 37.67
CA ALA A 544 -61.05 -13.39 38.80
C ALA A 544 -60.17 -13.54 40.05
N THR A 545 -58.87 -13.19 39.99
CA THR A 545 -57.90 -13.37 41.08
C THR A 545 -57.42 -12.05 41.71
N CYS A 546 -58.18 -10.97 41.53
CA CYS A 546 -57.83 -9.64 42.03
C CYS A 546 -58.01 -9.52 43.55
N GLY A 547 -57.03 -8.91 44.21
CA GLY A 547 -56.97 -8.80 45.67
C GLY A 547 -55.90 -9.69 46.31
N SER A 548 -56.06 -9.94 47.61
CA SER A 548 -55.06 -10.64 48.42
C SER A 548 -55.21 -12.16 48.29
N GLN A 549 -54.17 -12.79 47.72
CA GLN A 549 -54.11 -14.23 47.47
C GLN A 549 -53.13 -14.88 48.44
N SER A 550 -53.33 -16.16 48.76
CA SER A 550 -52.38 -16.94 49.56
C SER A 550 -52.30 -18.39 49.09
N PHE A 551 -51.13 -18.99 49.22
CA PHE A 551 -50.93 -20.42 49.02
C PHE A 551 -50.24 -21.05 50.23
N LYS A 552 -50.53 -22.34 50.44
CA LYS A 552 -50.02 -23.12 51.57
C LYS A 552 -49.07 -24.20 51.09
N ILE A 553 -47.97 -24.36 51.81
CA ILE A 553 -47.01 -25.45 51.63
C ILE A 553 -47.08 -26.32 52.88
N PHE A 554 -47.30 -27.62 52.67
CA PHE A 554 -47.37 -28.63 53.72
C PHE A 554 -46.21 -29.62 53.55
N SER A 555 -45.45 -29.88 54.61
CA SER A 555 -44.48 -30.97 54.66
C SER A 555 -44.79 -31.89 55.85
N ASN A 556 -44.75 -33.20 55.63
CA ASN A 556 -45.02 -34.19 56.66
C ASN A 556 -43.84 -35.15 56.84
N ASP A 557 -43.43 -35.34 58.09
CA ASP A 557 -42.43 -36.31 58.52
C ASP A 557 -43.14 -37.59 59.02
N THR A 558 -42.48 -38.74 58.93
CA THR A 558 -42.99 -40.00 59.51
C THR A 558 -43.13 -39.97 61.04
N SER A 559 -42.48 -39.03 61.72
CA SER A 559 -42.36 -38.98 63.18
C SER A 559 -43.08 -37.82 63.89
N ASN A 560 -43.56 -36.79 63.16
CA ASN A 560 -44.22 -35.60 63.74
C ASN A 560 -45.34 -35.02 62.86
N ALA A 561 -46.33 -34.37 63.48
CA ALA A 561 -47.45 -33.73 62.78
C ALA A 561 -46.99 -32.51 61.94
N GLY A 562 -47.37 -32.51 60.66
CA GLY A 562 -46.80 -31.67 59.60
C GLY A 562 -46.72 -30.15 59.84
N VAL A 563 -45.67 -29.54 59.26
CA VAL A 563 -45.41 -28.10 59.27
C VAL A 563 -46.13 -27.44 58.09
N THR A 564 -46.86 -26.36 58.34
CA THR A 564 -47.54 -25.57 57.30
C THR A 564 -46.92 -24.18 57.23
N ASN A 565 -46.45 -23.76 56.06
CA ASN A 565 -46.03 -22.38 55.79
C ASN A 565 -47.00 -21.73 54.80
N THR A 566 -47.55 -20.56 55.13
CA THR A 566 -48.51 -19.82 54.30
C THR A 566 -47.85 -18.57 53.74
N THR A 567 -47.92 -18.38 52.44
CA THR A 567 -47.35 -17.20 51.76
C THR A 567 -48.45 -16.41 51.09
N SER A 568 -48.50 -15.09 51.33
CA SER A 568 -49.52 -14.20 50.79
C SER A 568 -48.93 -13.17 49.83
N TYR A 569 -49.69 -12.78 48.80
CA TYR A 569 -49.33 -11.75 47.81
C TYR A 569 -50.59 -11.00 47.35
N THR A 570 -50.44 -9.80 46.78
CA THR A 570 -51.58 -8.99 46.29
C THR A 570 -51.46 -8.71 44.79
N VAL A 571 -52.55 -8.95 44.05
CA VAL A 571 -52.65 -8.64 42.61
C VAL A 571 -53.35 -7.30 42.43
N THR A 572 -52.73 -6.39 41.68
CA THR A 572 -53.13 -4.98 41.46
C THR A 572 -53.28 -4.65 39.97
N GLY A 573 -54.06 -3.61 39.65
CA GLY A 573 -54.26 -3.11 38.27
C GLY A 573 -55.20 -3.99 37.44
N CYS A 574 -56.47 -4.11 37.86
CA CYS A 574 -57.39 -5.14 37.40
C CYS A 574 -58.52 -4.56 36.55
N CYS A 575 -58.50 -4.79 35.23
CA CYS A 575 -59.59 -4.29 34.39
C CYS A 575 -60.87 -5.13 34.57
N GLY A 576 -62.03 -4.46 34.69
CA GLY A 576 -63.38 -5.00 34.78
C GLY A 576 -64.00 -5.03 36.19
N ASP A 577 -63.34 -4.42 37.18
CA ASP A 577 -63.81 -4.38 38.57
C ASP A 577 -64.64 -3.13 38.92
N SER A 578 -64.93 -2.28 37.91
CA SER A 578 -65.71 -1.04 38.03
C SER A 578 -65.09 0.07 38.93
N SER A 579 -63.80 -0.01 39.27
CA SER A 579 -63.13 0.94 40.18
C SER A 579 -61.74 1.38 39.69
N CYS A 580 -61.56 2.63 39.26
CA CYS A 580 -60.25 3.10 38.76
C CYS A 580 -59.20 3.24 39.89
N SER A 581 -58.18 2.37 39.91
CA SER A 581 -57.19 2.23 40.99
C SER A 581 -55.75 2.56 40.56
N SER A 582 -54.85 2.82 41.52
CA SER A 582 -53.43 3.07 41.22
C SER A 582 -52.77 1.86 40.55
N GLY A 583 -52.29 2.02 39.32
CA GLY A 583 -51.71 0.94 38.50
C GLY A 583 -52.52 0.65 37.22
N GLU A 584 -53.71 1.22 37.08
CA GLU A 584 -54.54 1.10 35.88
C GLU A 584 -54.25 2.26 34.92
N SER A 585 -53.99 1.94 33.65
CA SER A 585 -53.75 2.95 32.63
C SER A 585 -54.95 3.06 31.69
N CYS A 586 -55.16 4.26 31.15
CA CYS A 586 -56.20 4.56 30.16
C CYS A 586 -56.12 3.65 28.91
N SER A 587 -54.94 3.08 28.60
CA SER A 587 -54.75 2.18 27.47
C SER A 587 -55.19 0.74 27.73
N SER A 588 -55.24 0.29 28.99
CA SER A 588 -55.58 -1.09 29.36
C SER A 588 -56.97 -1.24 30.01
N CYS A 589 -57.43 -0.30 30.82
CA CYS A 589 -58.70 -0.40 31.56
C CYS A 589 -59.71 0.72 31.22
N ALA A 590 -59.84 1.07 29.93
CA ALA A 590 -60.69 2.17 29.44
C ALA A 590 -62.18 2.05 29.85
N THR A 591 -62.67 0.83 30.11
CA THR A 591 -64.04 0.57 30.56
C THR A 591 -64.27 1.02 32.01
N ASP A 592 -63.27 0.92 32.88
CA ASP A 592 -63.37 1.21 34.32
C ASP A 592 -62.94 2.64 34.66
N CYS A 593 -61.96 3.19 33.91
CA CYS A 593 -61.39 4.52 34.16
C CYS A 593 -62.01 5.68 33.34
N GLY A 594 -62.96 5.39 32.43
CA GLY A 594 -63.68 6.41 31.65
C GLY A 594 -62.96 6.92 30.38
N ALA A 595 -63.65 7.76 29.59
CA ALA A 595 -63.19 8.20 28.27
C ALA A 595 -62.02 9.20 28.30
N CYS A 596 -60.90 8.85 27.67
CA CYS A 596 -59.67 9.64 27.63
C CYS A 596 -59.74 10.73 26.53
N SER A 597 -59.36 11.97 26.84
CA SER A 597 -59.37 13.11 25.90
C SER A 597 -58.25 13.03 24.85
N THR A 598 -58.60 13.25 23.59
CA THR A 598 -57.74 13.11 22.40
C THR A 598 -56.77 14.27 22.17
N SER A 599 -55.51 13.96 21.91
CA SER A 599 -54.65 14.73 21.00
C SER A 599 -53.88 13.77 20.09
N SER A 600 -53.96 14.05 18.80
CA SER A 600 -53.59 13.28 17.63
C SER A 600 -52.09 13.21 17.31
N SER A 601 -51.61 12.07 16.78
CA SER A 601 -50.92 12.01 15.48
C SER A 601 -50.76 10.56 14.96
N THR A 602 -51.58 10.27 13.95
CA THR A 602 -51.41 9.43 12.75
C THR A 602 -50.15 8.55 12.55
N THR A 603 -50.38 7.22 12.58
CA THR A 603 -50.21 6.17 11.53
C THR A 603 -49.19 6.31 10.40
N THR A 604 -48.42 5.23 10.15
CA THR A 604 -48.46 4.27 8.98
C THR A 604 -47.40 3.17 9.23
N GLY A 605 -47.67 1.85 9.31
CA GLY A 605 -48.13 0.92 8.26
C GLY A 605 -46.94 0.47 7.39
N SER A 606 -46.42 -0.76 7.44
CA SER A 606 -47.04 -1.94 6.79
C SER A 606 -46.31 -3.26 7.13
N ALA A 607 -47.04 -4.37 7.00
CA ALA A 607 -46.66 -5.74 7.35
C ALA A 607 -46.55 -6.67 6.13
N GLY A 608 -45.89 -7.83 6.33
CA GLY A 608 -46.01 -9.05 5.53
C GLY A 608 -44.76 -9.94 5.74
N GLY A 609 -44.80 -11.23 6.08
CA GLY A 609 -45.86 -12.22 6.23
C GLY A 609 -45.47 -13.55 5.56
N GLY A 610 -45.21 -14.61 6.36
CA GLY A 610 -45.17 -16.05 5.98
C GLY A 610 -43.90 -16.55 5.24
N GLY A 611 -43.34 -17.75 5.44
CA GLY A 611 -43.77 -19.00 6.08
C GLY A 611 -43.52 -20.17 5.11
N GLY A 612 -42.83 -21.24 5.53
CA GLY A 612 -42.82 -22.55 4.82
C GLY A 612 -41.50 -23.30 4.80
N GLY A 613 -41.46 -24.49 5.42
CA GLY A 613 -40.34 -25.44 5.37
C GLY A 613 -40.49 -26.52 4.29
N GLY A 614 -39.42 -27.28 4.06
CA GLY A 614 -39.40 -28.50 3.25
C GLY A 614 -37.97 -28.99 2.99
N GLY A 615 -37.62 -30.16 3.52
CA GLY A 615 -36.32 -30.80 3.29
C GLY A 615 -36.39 -31.89 2.22
N THR A 616 -35.30 -32.02 1.43
CA THR A 616 -34.84 -33.24 0.77
C THR A 616 -33.36 -33.09 0.38
N THR A 617 -32.53 -34.10 0.65
CA THR A 617 -31.19 -34.38 0.08
C THR A 617 -31.27 -35.58 -0.88
N PRO A 618 -30.22 -35.96 -1.66
CA PRO A 618 -29.06 -35.22 -2.17
C PRO A 618 -28.77 -35.51 -3.67
N THR A 619 -28.01 -34.64 -4.35
CA THR A 619 -27.23 -35.05 -5.55
C THR A 619 -25.86 -34.36 -5.55
N THR A 620 -24.83 -35.18 -5.66
CA THR A 620 -23.41 -34.82 -5.73
C THR A 620 -23.04 -34.30 -7.12
N LYS A 621 -22.42 -33.12 -7.20
CA LYS A 621 -21.48 -32.79 -8.27
C LYS A 621 -20.53 -31.63 -7.91
N SER A 622 -19.25 -31.98 -7.86
CA SER A 622 -18.05 -31.19 -8.11
C SER A 622 -17.76 -29.96 -7.22
N LEU A 623 -16.70 -30.09 -6.43
CA LEU A 623 -16.01 -29.03 -5.71
C LEU A 623 -15.52 -27.94 -6.67
N ALA A 624 -15.98 -26.70 -6.44
CA ALA A 624 -15.29 -25.49 -6.86
C ALA A 624 -14.33 -25.06 -5.73
N PRO A 625 -13.17 -24.46 -6.03
CA PRO A 625 -12.21 -24.06 -5.02
C PRO A 625 -12.83 -23.04 -4.06
N SER A 626 -12.53 -23.18 -2.78
CA SER A 626 -12.97 -22.28 -1.71
C SER A 626 -12.70 -20.83 -2.08
N ALA A 627 -13.74 -20.01 -2.09
CA ALA A 627 -13.59 -18.57 -2.05
C ALA A 627 -12.79 -18.23 -0.79
N VAL A 628 -11.70 -17.46 -0.97
CA VAL A 628 -10.99 -16.83 0.14
C VAL A 628 -12.01 -15.89 0.78
N VAL A 629 -12.42 -16.19 2.01
CA VAL A 629 -13.24 -15.28 2.81
C VAL A 629 -12.34 -14.09 3.12
N GLU A 630 -12.55 -12.98 2.44
CA GLU A 630 -11.84 -11.73 2.68
C GLU A 630 -12.09 -11.29 4.14
N ALA A 631 -11.05 -10.86 4.85
CA ALA A 631 -11.18 -10.46 6.25
C ALA A 631 -12.19 -9.29 6.40
N PRO A 632 -12.98 -9.24 7.48
CA PRO A 632 -14.02 -8.23 7.62
C PRO A 632 -13.44 -6.82 7.78
N LYS A 633 -13.99 -5.84 7.04
CA LYS A 633 -13.69 -4.41 7.18
C LYS A 633 -14.47 -3.71 8.29
N ILE A 634 -15.30 -4.45 9.02
CA ILE A 634 -16.14 -3.96 10.11
C ILE A 634 -15.97 -4.86 11.34
N VAL A 635 -15.85 -4.25 12.51
CA VAL A 635 -15.81 -4.91 13.83
C VAL A 635 -16.86 -4.28 14.72
N THR A 636 -17.59 -5.07 15.49
CA THR A 636 -18.58 -4.57 16.46
C THR A 636 -18.41 -5.31 17.79
N GLU A 637 -18.24 -4.55 18.87
CA GLU A 637 -18.05 -5.06 20.22
C GLU A 637 -19.17 -4.56 21.14
N ILE A 638 -19.70 -5.44 21.98
CA ILE A 638 -20.82 -5.15 22.89
C ILE A 638 -20.38 -5.36 24.34
N PHE A 639 -20.60 -4.35 25.17
CA PHE A 639 -20.25 -4.35 26.58
C PHE A 639 -21.52 -4.20 27.44
N ALA A 640 -21.76 -5.17 28.33
CA ALA A 640 -22.91 -5.14 29.23
C ALA A 640 -22.84 -3.94 30.21
N ALA A 641 -21.65 -3.64 30.72
CA ALA A 641 -21.37 -2.45 31.52
C ALA A 641 -19.86 -2.12 31.51
N ALA A 642 -19.52 -0.84 31.61
CA ALA A 642 -18.15 -0.34 31.79
C ALA A 642 -18.13 0.82 32.80
N ASN A 643 -17.10 0.90 33.63
CA ASN A 643 -16.97 1.94 34.66
C ASN A 643 -15.63 2.71 34.54
N PRO A 644 -15.48 3.86 35.21
CA PRO A 644 -14.26 4.68 35.12
C PRO A 644 -12.97 3.96 35.56
N ASP A 645 -13.06 2.97 36.45
CA ASP A 645 -11.89 2.23 36.95
C ASP A 645 -11.43 1.13 35.98
N SER A 646 -12.34 0.61 35.14
CA SER A 646 -12.07 -0.48 34.18
C SER A 646 -11.86 -0.01 32.74
N GLY A 647 -12.46 1.12 32.35
CA GLY A 647 -12.46 1.59 30.97
C GLY A 647 -13.08 0.58 29.99
N ILE A 648 -12.78 0.75 28.70
CA ILE A 648 -13.10 -0.19 27.61
C ILE A 648 -11.86 -0.38 26.76
N GLN A 649 -11.42 -1.62 26.55
CA GLN A 649 -10.30 -1.93 25.66
C GLN A 649 -10.75 -2.88 24.56
N ILE A 650 -10.50 -2.51 23.31
CA ILE A 650 -10.79 -3.30 22.11
C ILE A 650 -9.46 -3.60 21.42
N THR A 651 -9.16 -4.88 21.21
CA THR A 651 -8.01 -5.32 20.43
C THR A 651 -8.49 -5.79 19.07
N LEU A 652 -8.00 -5.15 18.00
CA LEU A 652 -8.41 -5.47 16.63
C LEU A 652 -7.41 -6.45 16.01
N THR A 653 -7.93 -7.57 15.48
CA THR A 653 -7.12 -8.59 14.80
C THR A 653 -7.40 -8.67 13.29
N SER A 654 -8.31 -7.84 12.76
CA SER A 654 -8.61 -7.84 11.33
C SER A 654 -7.51 -7.10 10.56
N GLU A 655 -6.89 -7.75 9.58
CA GLU A 655 -5.85 -7.11 8.75
C GLU A 655 -6.40 -6.02 7.83
N ASN A 656 -7.71 -6.03 7.58
CA ASN A 656 -8.40 -5.11 6.67
C ASN A 656 -8.89 -3.82 7.35
N ILE A 657 -8.70 -3.70 8.67
CA ILE A 657 -8.88 -2.44 9.40
C ILE A 657 -7.50 -2.03 9.89
N PRO A 658 -6.95 -0.87 9.51
CA PRO A 658 -5.59 -0.46 9.90
C PRO A 658 -5.50 0.02 11.36
N MET A 659 -6.14 -0.68 12.29
CA MET A 659 -6.07 -0.44 13.73
C MET A 659 -5.67 -1.71 14.46
N SER A 660 -4.90 -1.55 15.54
CA SER A 660 -4.51 -2.65 16.44
C SER A 660 -5.19 -2.57 17.80
N MET A 661 -5.49 -1.37 18.30
CA MET A 661 -6.06 -1.21 19.64
C MET A 661 -6.85 0.09 19.79
N VAL A 662 -7.93 0.04 20.57
CA VAL A 662 -8.72 1.18 21.03
C VAL A 662 -8.89 1.05 22.54
N ASP A 663 -8.42 2.04 23.31
CA ASP A 663 -8.53 2.06 24.77
C ASP A 663 -9.27 3.33 25.21
N ILE A 664 -10.40 3.17 25.90
CA ILE A 664 -11.36 4.23 26.22
C ILE A 664 -11.46 4.35 27.74
N SER A 665 -11.07 5.52 28.23
CA SER A 665 -11.30 5.93 29.62
C SER A 665 -12.64 6.65 29.72
N LEU A 666 -13.44 6.31 30.73
CA LEU A 666 -14.79 6.85 30.92
C LEU A 666 -14.85 7.83 32.11
N ASN A 667 -15.69 8.86 31.99
CA ASN A 667 -15.99 9.81 33.07
C ASN A 667 -17.06 9.26 34.04
N SER A 668 -17.90 8.33 33.60
CA SER A 668 -19.00 7.75 34.39
C SER A 668 -19.32 6.33 33.92
N ALA A 669 -20.00 5.56 34.77
CA ALA A 669 -20.42 4.20 34.42
C ALA A 669 -21.51 4.22 33.33
N GLN A 670 -21.37 3.32 32.35
CA GLN A 670 -22.26 3.16 31.20
C GLN A 670 -22.69 1.69 31.09
N GLU A 671 -23.91 1.44 30.60
CA GLU A 671 -24.48 0.09 30.45
C GLU A 671 -24.97 -0.14 29.01
N ASN A 672 -24.90 -1.39 28.54
CA ASN A 672 -25.34 -1.82 27.21
C ASN A 672 -24.71 -1.00 26.06
N ILE A 673 -23.39 -0.88 26.08
CA ILE A 673 -22.60 -0.12 25.12
C ILE A 673 -22.33 -0.99 23.90
N GLU A 674 -22.48 -0.42 22.70
CA GLU A 674 -22.04 -1.03 21.44
C GLU A 674 -21.09 -0.07 20.74
N ILE A 675 -19.97 -0.60 20.22
CA ILE A 675 -18.98 0.17 19.46
C ILE A 675 -18.70 -0.57 18.16
N THR A 676 -18.91 0.12 17.04
CA THR A 676 -18.67 -0.37 15.69
C THR A 676 -17.56 0.42 15.03
N ILE A 677 -16.60 -0.27 14.43
CA ILE A 677 -15.44 0.29 13.73
C ILE A 677 -15.45 -0.23 12.31
N GLU A 678 -15.49 0.66 11.32
CA GLU A 678 -15.48 0.31 9.90
C GLU A 678 -14.35 1.01 9.13
N ALA A 679 -13.64 0.28 8.28
CA ALA A 679 -12.71 0.82 7.28
C ALA A 679 -13.43 1.05 5.95
N LEU A 680 -13.58 2.32 5.58
CA LEU A 680 -14.38 2.75 4.43
C LEU A 680 -13.57 2.71 3.12
N ASP A 681 -14.15 2.14 2.06
CA ASP A 681 -13.49 2.05 0.75
C ASP A 681 -13.40 3.39 0.00
N ALA A 682 -14.21 4.36 0.39
CA ALA A 682 -14.22 5.69 -0.18
C ALA A 682 -14.64 6.72 0.87
N ARG A 683 -14.30 7.98 0.61
CA ARG A 683 -14.79 9.12 1.41
C ARG A 683 -16.33 9.15 1.36
N PRO A 684 -17.03 9.24 2.50
CA PRO A 684 -18.46 9.56 2.51
C PRO A 684 -18.77 10.83 1.72
N ALA A 685 -19.87 10.82 0.96
CA ALA A 685 -20.19 11.89 0.01
C ALA A 685 -20.44 13.26 0.69
N GLU A 686 -20.83 13.24 1.96
CA GLU A 686 -21.17 14.40 2.78
C GLU A 686 -19.94 15.11 3.38
N LEU A 687 -18.76 14.49 3.33
CA LEU A 687 -17.54 15.02 3.93
C LEU A 687 -16.66 15.77 2.91
N GLU A 688 -16.09 16.90 3.33
CA GLU A 688 -15.00 17.54 2.59
C GLU A 688 -13.73 16.68 2.65
N SER A 689 -12.80 16.86 1.70
CA SER A 689 -11.52 16.13 1.73
C SER A 689 -10.59 16.76 2.77
N PRO A 690 -9.93 15.99 3.65
CA PRO A 690 -8.85 16.52 4.48
C PRO A 690 -7.63 16.85 3.62
N GLU A 691 -6.75 17.74 4.11
CA GLU A 691 -5.47 18.05 3.48
C GLU A 691 -4.48 16.89 3.63
N GLY A 692 -3.52 16.78 2.69
CA GLY A 692 -2.52 15.72 2.66
C GLY A 692 -2.88 14.51 1.79
N VAL A 693 -1.99 13.52 1.78
CA VAL A 693 -2.17 12.25 1.08
C VAL A 693 -2.90 11.29 2.02
N ILE A 694 -4.06 10.79 1.60
CA ILE A 694 -4.94 9.98 2.45
C ILE A 694 -4.57 8.49 2.31
N TYR A 695 -4.42 7.82 3.46
CA TYR A 695 -4.25 6.37 3.53
C TYR A 695 -5.59 5.65 3.62
N GLN A 696 -6.42 5.98 4.62
CA GLN A 696 -7.66 5.27 4.92
C GLN A 696 -8.67 6.19 5.63
N TYR A 697 -9.95 6.04 5.30
CA TYR A 697 -11.07 6.59 6.07
C TYR A 697 -11.64 5.53 7.03
N LEU A 698 -12.02 5.94 8.22
CA LEU A 698 -12.58 5.09 9.27
C LEU A 698 -13.87 5.71 9.81
N GLU A 699 -14.84 4.88 10.18
CA GLU A 699 -16.05 5.30 10.89
C GLU A 699 -16.15 4.57 12.23
N PHE A 700 -16.39 5.35 13.29
CA PHE A 700 -16.74 4.82 14.60
C PHE A 700 -18.18 5.19 14.92
N SER A 701 -19.02 4.18 15.12
CA SER A 701 -20.41 4.33 15.55
C SER A 701 -20.59 3.76 16.95
N THR A 702 -21.35 4.44 17.81
CA THR A 702 -21.61 3.99 19.17
C THR A 702 -23.11 3.94 19.49
N VAL A 703 -23.49 3.01 20.37
CA VAL A 703 -24.82 2.96 21.00
C VAL A 703 -24.63 3.04 22.51
N ASN A 704 -25.40 3.91 23.17
CA ASN A 704 -25.32 4.17 24.62
C ASN A 704 -23.93 4.60 25.13
N LEU A 705 -23.12 5.24 24.27
CA LEU A 705 -21.86 5.88 24.65
C LEU A 705 -21.71 7.22 23.93
N GLU A 706 -22.10 8.29 24.61
CA GLU A 706 -21.98 9.67 24.15
C GLU A 706 -20.56 10.20 24.38
N ASP A 707 -20.09 11.12 23.52
CA ASP A 707 -18.78 11.78 23.65
C ASP A 707 -18.53 12.34 25.07
N SER A 708 -19.55 12.92 25.70
CA SER A 708 -19.45 13.48 27.06
C SER A 708 -19.10 12.45 28.15
N ALA A 709 -19.38 11.17 27.91
CA ALA A 709 -19.05 10.08 28.82
C ALA A 709 -17.59 9.61 28.66
N ILE A 710 -16.90 10.01 27.59
CA ILE A 710 -15.51 9.65 27.29
C ILE A 710 -14.58 10.70 27.91
N ASN A 711 -13.65 10.24 28.75
CA ASN A 711 -12.56 11.07 29.28
C ASN A 711 -11.47 11.26 28.21
N SER A 712 -11.03 10.14 27.64
CA SER A 712 -10.05 10.07 26.56
C SER A 712 -10.12 8.69 25.91
N ALA A 713 -9.91 8.61 24.60
CA ALA A 713 -9.71 7.37 23.89
C ALA A 713 -8.37 7.39 23.16
N VAL A 714 -7.54 6.37 23.38
CA VAL A 714 -6.25 6.17 22.73
C VAL A 714 -6.42 5.15 21.61
N LEU A 715 -6.02 5.53 20.40
CA LEU A 715 -6.17 4.74 19.18
C LEU A 715 -4.78 4.35 18.67
N GLU A 716 -4.47 3.06 18.65
CA GLU A 716 -3.27 2.53 17.99
C GLU A 716 -3.61 2.06 16.57
N PHE A 717 -2.95 2.66 15.57
CA PHE A 717 -3.16 2.36 14.16
C PHE A 717 -1.85 2.13 13.43
N TYR A 718 -1.92 1.50 12.25
CA TYR A 718 -0.72 1.17 11.48
C TYR A 718 -0.85 1.47 10.00
N ILE A 719 0.29 1.72 9.36
CA ILE A 719 0.42 1.94 7.92
C ILE A 719 1.52 1.02 7.37
N PRO A 720 1.27 0.21 6.33
CA PRO A 720 2.30 -0.61 5.69
C PRO A 720 3.43 0.25 5.12
N ASN A 721 4.68 -0.17 5.31
CA ASN A 721 5.87 0.52 4.80
C ASN A 721 5.83 0.72 3.27
N THR A 722 5.14 -0.18 2.54
CA THR A 722 4.93 -0.07 1.09
C THR A 722 4.15 1.19 0.70
N TRP A 723 3.16 1.59 1.50
CA TRP A 723 2.33 2.76 1.17
C TRP A 723 3.13 4.07 1.20
N PHE A 724 4.05 4.23 2.15
CA PHE A 724 4.95 5.39 2.21
C PHE A 724 5.84 5.50 0.97
N GLN A 725 6.36 4.36 0.50
CA GLN A 725 7.22 4.29 -0.69
C GLN A 725 6.45 4.63 -1.96
N GLU A 726 5.23 4.08 -2.11
CA GLU A 726 4.38 4.31 -3.29
C GLU A 726 3.88 5.75 -3.38
N ASN A 727 3.64 6.41 -2.24
CA ASN A 727 3.02 7.73 -2.18
C ASN A 727 3.99 8.88 -1.89
N ALA A 728 5.28 8.59 -1.70
CA ALA A 728 6.34 9.54 -1.37
C ALA A 728 6.03 10.41 -0.13
N VAL A 729 5.40 9.79 0.87
CA VAL A 729 5.00 10.42 2.14
C VAL A 729 6.12 10.28 3.17
N ASP A 730 6.35 11.30 4.00
CA ASP A 730 7.26 11.21 5.13
C ASP A 730 6.59 10.48 6.31
N GLU A 731 7.22 9.41 6.77
CA GLU A 731 6.74 8.62 7.91
C GLU A 731 6.58 9.43 9.21
N LYS A 732 7.20 10.61 9.32
CA LYS A 732 7.08 11.53 10.46
C LYS A 732 5.91 12.51 10.35
N THR A 733 5.27 12.61 9.19
CA THR A 733 4.19 13.55 8.90
C THR A 733 2.81 12.91 8.95
N ILE A 734 2.69 11.76 9.62
CA ILE A 734 1.43 11.05 9.73
C ILE A 734 0.58 11.66 10.83
N HIS A 735 -0.68 11.94 10.48
CA HIS A 735 -1.68 12.48 11.38
C HIS A 735 -2.97 11.66 11.29
N LEU A 736 -3.62 11.45 12.43
CA LEU A 736 -5.01 11.01 12.49
C LEU A 736 -5.90 12.23 12.67
N LEU A 737 -6.88 12.41 11.78
CA LEU A 737 -7.86 13.49 11.85
C LEU A 737 -9.22 12.95 12.25
N ARG A 738 -9.96 13.69 13.07
CA ARG A 738 -11.36 13.45 13.41
C ARG A 738 -12.26 14.49 12.76
N PHE A 739 -13.38 14.07 12.20
CA PHE A 739 -14.39 14.97 11.65
C PHE A 739 -15.47 15.30 12.69
N LYS A 740 -15.71 16.58 12.94
CA LYS A 740 -16.89 17.08 13.69
C LYS A 740 -17.77 17.91 12.75
N ASP A 741 -17.47 19.19 12.64
CA ASP A 741 -17.98 20.10 11.59
C ASP A 741 -16.94 20.32 10.48
N THR A 742 -15.65 20.22 10.85
CA THR A 742 -14.48 20.25 9.97
C THR A 742 -13.49 19.18 10.43
N TRP A 743 -12.50 18.85 9.60
CA TRP A 743 -11.40 17.98 10.00
C TRP A 743 -10.54 18.64 11.09
N GLN A 744 -10.30 17.90 12.17
CA GLN A 744 -9.45 18.31 13.29
C GLN A 744 -8.32 17.31 13.46
N GLU A 745 -7.09 17.79 13.43
CA GLU A 745 -5.91 16.97 13.68
C GLU A 745 -5.85 16.54 15.15
N LEU A 746 -5.59 15.25 15.39
CA LEU A 746 -5.39 14.71 16.72
C LEU A 746 -3.90 14.61 17.04
N PRO A 747 -3.51 14.77 18.32
CA PRO A 747 -2.14 14.51 18.76
C PRO A 747 -1.75 13.09 18.38
N THR A 748 -0.86 12.96 17.40
CA THR A 748 -0.44 11.68 16.80
C THR A 748 1.05 11.47 17.04
N GLU A 749 1.42 10.33 17.60
CA GLU A 749 2.80 9.97 17.93
C GLU A 749 3.22 8.68 17.22
N TYR A 750 4.43 8.68 16.65
CA TYR A 750 5.03 7.47 16.10
C TYR A 750 5.49 6.53 17.21
N LEU A 751 5.06 5.27 17.16
CA LEU A 751 5.42 4.25 18.16
C LEU A 751 6.62 3.41 17.72
N ARG A 752 6.47 2.66 16.61
CA ARG A 752 7.44 1.63 16.20
C ARG A 752 7.26 1.17 14.76
N LEU A 753 8.29 0.50 14.23
CA LEU A 753 8.24 -0.30 13.01
C LEU A 753 8.30 -1.79 13.40
N GLU A 754 7.27 -2.54 13.04
CA GLU A 754 7.19 -3.97 13.33
C GLU A 754 6.51 -4.68 12.16
N ASN A 755 7.09 -5.81 11.69
CA ASN A 755 6.55 -6.58 10.55
C ASN A 755 6.24 -5.73 9.30
N ALA A 756 7.13 -4.80 8.96
CA ALA A 756 6.98 -3.86 7.84
C ALA A 756 5.73 -2.95 7.91
N LYS A 757 5.19 -2.72 9.11
CA LYS A 757 4.11 -1.76 9.39
C LYS A 757 4.62 -0.71 10.39
N HIS A 758 4.39 0.57 10.08
CA HIS A 758 4.64 1.68 10.99
C HIS A 758 3.42 1.87 11.88
N TYR A 759 3.61 1.83 13.20
CA TYR A 759 2.55 1.99 14.20
C TYR A 759 2.59 3.40 14.78
N TYR A 760 1.41 3.96 14.99
CA TYR A 760 1.18 5.28 15.54
C TYR A 760 0.10 5.19 16.63
N THR A 761 0.12 6.13 17.57
CA THR A 761 -0.96 6.33 18.53
C THR A 761 -1.55 7.71 18.38
N ALA A 762 -2.86 7.85 18.54
CA ALA A 762 -3.53 9.14 18.60
C ALA A 762 -4.58 9.18 19.71
N THR A 763 -4.74 10.34 20.35
CA THR A 763 -5.73 10.51 21.42
C THR A 763 -6.92 11.35 20.94
N THR A 764 -8.13 10.86 21.16
CA THR A 764 -9.39 11.55 20.84
C THR A 764 -10.30 11.66 22.06
N GLU A 765 -11.12 12.70 22.10
CA GLU A 765 -12.15 12.93 23.12
C GLU A 765 -13.52 12.34 22.74
N GLY A 766 -13.61 11.64 21.60
CA GLY A 766 -14.86 11.03 21.15
C GLY A 766 -14.77 10.38 19.77
N PHE A 767 -15.91 9.94 19.24
CA PHE A 767 -15.98 9.13 18.03
C PHE A 767 -16.84 9.76 16.92
N SER A 768 -16.45 9.53 15.66
CA SER A 768 -17.14 9.99 14.43
C SER A 768 -16.42 9.39 13.21
N TYR A 769 -16.26 10.16 12.13
CA TYR A 769 -15.38 9.82 11.01
C TYR A 769 -13.94 10.23 11.30
N PHE A 770 -13.00 9.39 10.88
CA PHE A 770 -11.57 9.64 10.95
C PHE A 770 -10.89 9.46 9.60
N ALA A 771 -9.76 10.12 9.41
CA ALA A 771 -8.90 9.96 8.24
C ALA A 771 -7.44 9.87 8.68
N ILE A 772 -6.71 8.90 8.14
CA ILE A 772 -5.25 8.80 8.29
C ILE A 772 -4.61 9.51 7.10
N THR A 773 -3.80 10.54 7.34
CA THR A 773 -3.16 11.34 6.29
C THR A 773 -1.66 11.49 6.52
N GLY A 774 -0.93 11.84 5.47
CA GLY A 774 0.48 12.22 5.55
C GLY A 774 0.90 13.26 4.52
N GLU A 775 2.02 13.92 4.75
CA GLU A 775 2.58 14.93 3.85
C GLU A 775 3.67 14.33 2.94
N LYS A 776 3.80 14.88 1.74
CA LYS A 776 4.86 14.47 0.82
C LYS A 776 6.22 14.94 1.35
N LYS A 777 7.27 14.13 1.18
CA LYS A 777 8.65 14.54 1.51
C LYS A 777 9.02 15.82 0.77
N GLU A 778 9.16 16.94 1.49
CA GLU A 778 9.62 18.20 0.90
C GLU A 778 11.05 18.06 0.38
N THR A 779 11.28 18.46 -0.86
CA THR A 779 12.63 18.54 -1.44
C THR A 779 13.17 19.95 -1.19
N THR A 780 13.78 20.20 -0.03
CA THR A 780 14.21 21.55 0.36
C THR A 780 15.42 22.01 -0.49
N GLN A 781 15.22 23.06 -1.30
CA GLN A 781 16.17 23.63 -2.27
C GLN A 781 17.35 24.44 -1.66
N THR A 782 17.55 24.41 -0.34
CA THR A 782 18.44 25.38 0.33
C THR A 782 19.92 25.00 0.31
N GLU A 783 20.30 23.73 0.15
CA GLU A 783 21.71 23.33 0.06
C GLU A 783 22.35 23.61 -1.32
N ASN A 784 21.54 23.78 -2.37
CA ASN A 784 22.05 23.95 -3.72
C ASN A 784 22.54 25.37 -4.03
N ILE A 785 22.10 26.41 -3.31
CA ILE A 785 22.48 27.80 -3.63
C ILE A 785 23.93 28.08 -3.18
N THR A 786 24.32 27.62 -2.00
CA THR A 786 25.68 27.82 -1.46
C THR A 786 26.73 27.05 -2.28
N ALA A 787 26.38 25.84 -2.73
CA ALA A 787 27.25 25.04 -3.60
C ALA A 787 27.38 25.62 -5.02
N LEU A 788 26.32 26.26 -5.54
CA LEU A 788 26.35 26.93 -6.84
C LEU A 788 27.19 28.23 -6.79
N GLU A 789 27.14 28.98 -5.68
CA GLU A 789 27.95 30.19 -5.50
C GLU A 789 29.46 29.89 -5.39
N GLU A 790 29.86 28.82 -4.68
CA GLU A 790 31.26 28.37 -4.66
C GLU A 790 31.74 27.84 -6.03
N GLN A 791 30.86 27.16 -6.78
CA GLN A 791 31.18 26.67 -8.13
C GLN A 791 31.30 27.81 -9.17
N ILE A 792 30.47 28.85 -9.06
CA ILE A 792 30.54 30.03 -9.93
C ILE A 792 31.83 30.82 -9.69
N GLU A 793 32.28 30.95 -8.43
CA GLU A 793 33.53 31.65 -8.12
C GLU A 793 34.77 30.85 -8.55
N SER A 794 34.74 29.52 -8.40
CA SER A 794 35.76 28.59 -8.91
C SER A 794 35.86 28.61 -10.44
N GLN A 795 34.73 28.68 -11.16
CA GLN A 795 34.72 28.77 -12.63
C GLN A 795 35.21 30.14 -13.16
N LYS A 796 34.93 31.25 -12.46
CA LYS A 796 35.46 32.58 -12.84
C LYS A 796 36.99 32.64 -12.80
N GLN A 797 37.61 32.05 -11.77
CA GLN A 797 39.08 32.00 -11.67
C GLN A 797 39.71 31.08 -12.74
N THR A 798 39.02 29.99 -13.10
CA THR A 798 39.49 29.05 -14.12
C THR A 798 39.39 29.63 -15.54
N ASN A 799 38.36 30.43 -15.83
CA ASN A 799 38.16 31.08 -17.13
C ASN A 799 39.08 32.31 -17.34
N ALA A 800 39.37 33.08 -16.29
CA ALA A 800 40.33 34.18 -16.34
C ALA A 800 41.77 33.70 -16.67
N GLY A 801 42.13 32.47 -16.28
CA GLY A 801 43.41 31.85 -16.62
C GLY A 801 43.53 31.38 -18.08
N LYS A 802 42.42 30.99 -18.71
CA LYS A 802 42.40 30.53 -20.11
C LYS A 802 42.40 31.68 -21.12
N GLU A 803 41.70 32.79 -20.85
CA GLU A 803 41.70 33.96 -21.75
C GLU A 803 43.08 34.63 -21.85
N ASN A 804 43.84 34.68 -20.74
CA ASN A 804 45.14 35.34 -20.69
C ASN A 804 46.24 34.56 -21.45
N THR A 805 46.02 33.27 -21.69
CA THR A 805 46.95 32.40 -22.41
C THR A 805 46.77 32.54 -23.92
N THR A 806 45.51 32.62 -24.40
CA THR A 806 45.19 32.82 -25.82
C THR A 806 45.60 34.21 -26.33
N LEU A 807 45.46 35.26 -25.50
CA LEU A 807 45.89 36.62 -25.86
C LEU A 807 47.42 36.74 -25.99
N LYS A 808 48.19 36.03 -25.15
CA LYS A 808 49.66 35.99 -25.23
C LYS A 808 50.15 35.37 -26.54
N TYR A 809 49.56 34.27 -26.99
CA TYR A 809 49.98 33.63 -28.25
C TYR A 809 49.66 34.49 -29.48
N ILE A 810 48.56 35.24 -29.47
CA ILE A 810 48.21 36.19 -30.54
C ILE A 810 49.21 37.35 -30.58
N VAL A 811 49.58 37.91 -29.42
CA VAL A 811 50.56 39.01 -29.33
C VAL A 811 51.96 38.56 -29.75
N TYR A 812 52.39 37.34 -29.39
CA TYR A 812 53.66 36.78 -29.86
C TYR A 812 53.66 36.52 -31.36
N GLY A 813 52.55 36.02 -31.92
CA GLY A 813 52.38 35.82 -33.36
C GLY A 813 52.45 37.12 -34.17
N ILE A 814 51.77 38.17 -33.71
CA ILE A 814 51.82 39.50 -34.35
C ILE A 814 53.22 40.12 -34.26
N SER A 815 53.89 39.96 -33.11
CA SER A 815 55.26 40.48 -32.92
C SER A 815 56.27 39.79 -33.84
N LEU A 816 56.17 38.47 -34.01
CA LEU A 816 57.02 37.70 -34.90
C LEU A 816 56.78 38.08 -36.38
N PHE A 817 55.52 38.28 -36.77
CA PHE A 817 55.15 38.71 -38.12
C PHE A 817 55.71 40.10 -38.45
N LEU A 818 55.62 41.05 -37.52
CA LEU A 818 56.17 42.41 -37.71
C LEU A 818 57.70 42.44 -37.81
N ILE A 819 58.40 41.59 -37.05
CA ILE A 819 59.87 41.46 -37.14
C ILE A 819 60.28 40.91 -38.51
N ILE A 820 59.59 39.88 -39.00
CA ILE A 820 59.84 39.31 -40.33
C ILE A 820 59.57 40.34 -41.43
N LEU A 821 58.47 41.09 -41.32
CA LEU A 821 58.14 42.15 -42.27
C LEU A 821 59.19 43.27 -42.26
N PHE A 822 59.70 43.65 -41.09
CA PHE A 822 60.75 44.65 -40.95
C PHE A 822 62.07 44.18 -41.56
N LEU A 823 62.45 42.92 -41.37
CA LEU A 823 63.66 42.34 -41.98
C LEU A 823 63.55 42.29 -43.51
N ILE A 824 62.38 41.95 -44.05
CA ILE A 824 62.12 41.97 -45.50
C ILE A 824 62.23 43.40 -46.05
N LEU A 825 61.59 44.37 -45.39
CA LEU A 825 61.65 45.78 -45.79
C LEU A 825 63.07 46.35 -45.67
N PHE A 826 63.82 45.97 -44.64
CA PHE A 826 65.22 46.34 -44.47
C PHE A 826 66.10 45.75 -45.58
N PHE A 827 65.86 44.50 -45.98
CA PHE A 827 66.58 43.86 -47.08
C PHE A 827 66.29 44.54 -48.43
N ILE A 828 65.02 44.85 -48.70
CA ILE A 828 64.60 45.59 -49.90
C ILE A 828 65.21 47.01 -49.91
N TRP A 829 65.29 47.68 -48.76
CA TRP A 829 65.93 48.98 -48.63
C TRP A 829 67.45 48.91 -48.86
N PHE A 830 68.10 47.84 -48.40
CA PHE A 830 69.54 47.64 -48.59
C PHE A 830 69.90 47.31 -50.05
N GLU A 831 69.06 46.55 -50.76
CA GLU A 831 69.25 46.33 -52.21
C GLU A 831 69.08 47.60 -53.03
N LYS A 832 68.07 48.44 -52.73
CA LYS A 832 67.85 49.72 -53.43
C LYS A 832 68.94 50.78 -53.22
N ARG A 833 69.88 50.57 -52.29
CA ARG A 833 71.03 51.46 -52.07
C ARG A 833 72.30 51.02 -52.79
N LYS A 834 72.29 49.86 -53.45
CA LYS A 834 73.43 49.33 -54.24
C LYS A 834 73.32 49.61 -55.74
N GLU A 835 72.18 50.13 -56.19
CA GLU A 835 72.01 50.82 -57.49
C GLU A 835 72.14 52.34 -57.27
#